data_AF-A0A543I3L2-F1
#
_entry.id   AF-A0A543I3L2-F1
#
_cell.length_a   1.000
_cell.length_b   1.000
_cell.length_c   1.000
_cell.angle_alpha   90.00
_cell.angle_beta   90.00
_cell.angle_gamma   90.00
#
_symmetry.space_group_name_H-M   'P 1'
#
loop_
_entity.id
_entity.type
_entity.pdbx_description
1 polymer ?
#
loop_
_entity_poly.entity_id
_entity_poly.type
_entity_poly.pdbx_seq_one_letter_code
_entity_poly.pdbx_strand_id
1 'polypeptide(L)'
;MLDEEAVLTALSRQLLTSPGGVTAEVLHHGALHRLEAFGLSLLLAPATVAEAGLSNVHLRVHRPGGIRRRPLLGPGSGSSVRLGDREVVVEGAHDGVDYRLALRLGTEHATWHWLLEVTNTSAAPVTVDAVLTHDPALAPMGAVRTNEYYVSQYLDLSPVQTADQGVAVAVRQNMPGERAPWLMIGAIGGGESWATDALQLVERTAGGVRWSGLERPSLPSRRLQHEHSLVAVQDQPTELAPGQTHLTGFWGIVLPDHPEATSDADARWAAVALHDAPSTSEDEPQLVGTDAGTLWSSAAAHPSAPLDRATLDRAGLLSGRTHIERDASGTEVAWMVNDGQFVTAAKDLAVLRPHGHILRTGETLTPDSRGLTSTVWMAGTFHSQITRGHVGRDPVATGRRTYLGLQRAHGVRVFVEDDAAGWQLLECPSAWFLGLDHCRWWYAAASGPAVEVTSSAPADEHMLGLRITQHGGAARRLLLAWQVADDLGEPPAVAVGEQAAHLRTADAPHDWRLTWSAPGDAEVGDGRLQDDGVSRGPGWLTVLVDPVDEVELTLTAETGRGPDRLGGDEVLPRSPALGRDFWRRTAGAVSLTSSTESHRARAEQLSAALPFFAHNALVHYLSPRGLEQFSGGAWGTRDISQGPVGLLTALGDQASVRDVLLRLFRAQNARGDWPQAFDFLPPLASAGQQDSHGDVVFWPVLAAGDYLRTTRDASLLDERLPFVGDDGLTVDEPVIEHLRRAVARITECTVPGSPLPAYGHGDWNDSLQPADPALAARLVSTWTAVLQTQALRTLAEGLRAATDGAAADGSATDGAAAGRPSGAGGVAELADDAAALADRTHEAISARLDDDPVLPGYLLHHDDGTVEPLVHPRDERTGLGYGVLPWIHAISADLLTPEQARHHLDLIEEHLLGPDGARLFDRPVGYVGGPMTIFQRAEASTFWGREIGLMYVHAHLRYAEALARVGDGDALLTALAKASPVGLDSLVPQARPRQTSCYYSSSDGAFSDRYDAQERYASLLAGDVPLEGGWRIYSSGPGLVLRLVTEVLLGFRTRGEHIEVDPVLPPGSELVAHLPVGGRPAVVRFSAGTLGHGVRRITVSGRDLELTALTNPYRRPGVAVPRAALVGEHPHPDGQPDHSPDQPVEIAVETH
;
A
#
# COMPACT_ATOMS: atom_id res chain seq x y z
N MET A 1 -5.68 1.16 -53.53
CA MET A 1 -5.68 2.62 -53.39
C MET A 1 -7.10 3.07 -53.13
N LEU A 2 -7.52 2.89 -51.87
CA LEU A 2 -8.68 3.43 -51.18
C LEU A 2 -8.18 3.58 -49.73
N ASP A 3 -8.43 4.73 -49.13
CA ASP A 3 -7.84 5.27 -47.88
C ASP A 3 -7.59 4.25 -46.76
N GLU A 4 -6.32 4.16 -46.33
CA GLU A 4 -5.87 3.44 -45.13
C GLU A 4 -5.72 4.37 -43.90
N GLU A 5 -6.10 5.66 -44.00
CA GLU A 5 -6.22 6.54 -42.83
C GLU A 5 -7.67 6.55 -42.33
N ALA A 6 -8.05 5.49 -41.60
CA ALA A 6 -9.13 5.63 -40.62
C ALA A 6 -8.63 6.62 -39.56
N VAL A 7 -9.02 7.88 -39.73
CA VAL A 7 -8.80 8.96 -38.77
C VAL A 7 -9.30 8.47 -37.41
N LEU A 8 -8.38 8.14 -36.49
CA LEU A 8 -8.70 8.11 -35.08
C LEU A 8 -9.28 9.50 -34.77
N THR A 9 -10.59 9.58 -34.61
CA THR A 9 -11.26 10.84 -34.30
C THR A 9 -10.70 11.35 -33.00
N ALA A 10 -10.09 12.55 -33.03
CA ALA A 10 -9.61 13.20 -31.82
C ALA A 10 -10.75 13.26 -30.79
N LEU A 11 -10.41 13.05 -29.52
CA LEU A 11 -11.36 13.15 -28.41
C LEU A 11 -12.12 14.47 -28.50
N SER A 12 -13.43 14.41 -28.74
CA SER A 12 -14.28 15.60 -28.79
C SER A 12 -14.41 16.18 -27.38
N ARG A 13 -13.66 17.26 -27.13
CA ARG A 13 -13.55 17.97 -25.85
C ARG A 13 -13.97 19.43 -26.06
N GLN A 14 -14.80 19.95 -25.15
CA GLN A 14 -15.08 21.38 -25.06
C GLN A 14 -14.32 21.96 -23.89
N LEU A 15 -13.52 23.00 -24.14
CA LEU A 15 -12.88 23.78 -23.08
C LEU A 15 -13.72 25.03 -22.80
N LEU A 16 -14.17 25.16 -21.55
CA LEU A 16 -14.71 26.39 -21.00
C LEU A 16 -13.63 27.06 -20.17
N THR A 17 -13.46 28.37 -20.35
CA THR A 17 -12.52 29.18 -19.57
C THR A 17 -13.23 30.38 -18.97
N SER A 18 -12.92 30.68 -17.71
CA SER A 18 -13.45 31.83 -16.99
C SER A 18 -12.36 32.86 -16.72
N PRO A 19 -12.65 34.17 -16.85
CA PRO A 19 -11.76 35.23 -16.36
C PRO A 19 -11.47 35.14 -14.85
N GLY A 20 -12.39 34.55 -14.07
CA GLY A 20 -12.24 34.28 -12.65
C GLY A 20 -11.27 33.15 -12.30
N GLY A 21 -10.67 32.49 -13.31
CA GLY A 21 -9.57 31.53 -13.12
C GLY A 21 -9.97 30.06 -12.99
N VAL A 22 -11.23 29.73 -13.32
CA VAL A 22 -11.70 28.33 -13.44
C VAL A 22 -11.66 27.90 -14.90
N THR A 23 -11.28 26.66 -15.15
CA THR A 23 -11.37 26.01 -16.46
C THR A 23 -12.07 24.67 -16.33
N ALA A 24 -12.94 24.34 -17.28
CA ALA A 24 -13.61 23.05 -17.35
C ALA A 24 -13.42 22.43 -18.73
N GLU A 25 -12.99 21.17 -18.77
CA GLU A 25 -12.92 20.37 -19.99
C GLU A 25 -14.03 19.32 -19.94
N VAL A 26 -14.94 19.37 -20.91
CA VAL A 26 -16.16 18.55 -20.95
C VAL A 26 -16.12 17.61 -22.15
N LEU A 27 -16.45 16.34 -21.93
CA LEU A 27 -16.51 15.33 -23.00
C LEU A 27 -17.83 15.42 -23.78
N HIS A 28 -17.89 14.74 -24.93
CA HIS A 28 -19.08 14.67 -25.79
C HIS A 28 -20.37 14.18 -25.09
N HIS A 29 -20.26 13.45 -23.98
CA HIS A 29 -21.36 13.00 -23.12
C HIS A 29 -21.65 13.94 -21.93
N GLY A 30 -21.11 15.17 -21.95
CA GLY A 30 -21.40 16.22 -20.97
C GLY A 30 -20.69 16.07 -19.61
N ALA A 31 -19.93 15.01 -19.38
CA ALA A 31 -19.24 14.80 -18.10
C ALA A 31 -17.87 15.51 -18.05
N LEU A 32 -17.42 15.84 -16.85
CA LEU A 32 -16.22 16.63 -16.60
C LEU A 32 -14.95 15.77 -16.69
N HIS A 33 -14.15 15.98 -17.74
CA HIS A 33 -12.82 15.41 -17.89
C HIS A 33 -11.76 16.18 -17.10
N ARG A 34 -11.92 17.50 -16.98
CA ARG A 34 -11.12 18.35 -16.09
C ARG A 34 -12.00 19.45 -15.51
N LEU A 35 -11.75 19.80 -14.27
CA LEU A 35 -12.24 21.02 -13.65
C LEU A 35 -11.11 21.53 -12.77
N GLU A 36 -10.61 22.72 -13.07
CA GLU A 36 -9.36 23.21 -12.48
C GLU A 36 -9.48 24.68 -12.08
N ALA A 37 -8.77 25.04 -11.02
CA ALA A 37 -8.58 26.42 -10.58
C ALA A 37 -7.20 26.55 -9.94
N PHE A 38 -6.50 27.66 -10.19
CA PHE A 38 -5.19 27.95 -9.57
C PHE A 38 -4.12 26.85 -9.76
N GLY A 39 -4.17 26.11 -10.87
CA GLY A 39 -3.25 25.00 -11.15
C GLY A 39 -3.55 23.71 -10.39
N LEU A 40 -4.70 23.63 -9.72
CA LEU A 40 -5.17 22.48 -8.96
C LEU A 40 -6.34 21.81 -9.67
N SER A 41 -6.35 20.47 -9.64
CA SER A 41 -7.54 19.70 -9.99
C SER A 41 -8.60 19.87 -8.90
N LEU A 42 -9.84 20.05 -9.33
CA LEU A 42 -11.03 19.99 -8.47
C LEU A 42 -11.72 18.62 -8.53
N LEU A 43 -11.16 17.65 -9.27
CA LEU A 43 -11.68 16.29 -9.41
C LEU A 43 -10.65 15.25 -8.99
N LEU A 44 -11.06 14.25 -8.20
CA LEU A 44 -10.25 13.08 -7.85
C LEU A 44 -10.31 12.00 -8.94
N ALA A 45 -11.49 11.78 -9.51
CA ALA A 45 -11.82 10.75 -10.48
C ALA A 45 -12.47 11.38 -11.72
N PRO A 46 -11.65 11.96 -12.62
CA PRO A 46 -12.15 12.64 -13.80
C PRO A 46 -12.87 11.67 -14.76
N ALA A 47 -13.81 12.19 -15.54
CA ALA A 47 -14.53 11.41 -16.54
C ALA A 47 -13.61 10.96 -17.68
N THR A 48 -13.91 9.80 -18.23
CA THR A 48 -13.32 9.27 -19.46
C THR A 48 -14.44 9.05 -20.48
N VAL A 49 -14.08 8.82 -21.73
CA VAL A 49 -15.02 8.40 -22.78
C VAL A 49 -15.77 7.13 -22.39
N ALA A 50 -15.14 6.27 -21.60
CA ALA A 50 -15.71 5.01 -21.13
C ALA A 50 -16.71 5.22 -19.97
N GLU A 51 -16.44 6.16 -19.06
CA GLU A 51 -17.12 6.28 -17.77
C GLU A 51 -17.26 7.74 -17.30
N ALA A 52 -18.41 8.07 -16.70
CA ALA A 52 -18.82 9.44 -16.36
C ALA A 52 -18.00 10.19 -15.28
N GLY A 53 -17.01 9.55 -14.65
CA GLY A 53 -16.39 10.05 -13.42
C GLY A 53 -17.35 10.02 -12.23
N LEU A 54 -16.98 10.65 -11.11
CA LEU A 54 -17.81 10.68 -9.89
C LEU A 54 -18.62 11.98 -9.73
N SER A 55 -18.20 13.08 -10.37
CA SER A 55 -18.98 14.31 -10.39
C SER A 55 -20.14 14.23 -11.38
N ASN A 56 -21.37 14.38 -10.89
CA ASN A 56 -22.57 14.27 -11.71
C ASN A 56 -23.76 14.97 -11.04
N VAL A 57 -24.78 15.31 -11.83
CA VAL A 57 -26.07 15.78 -11.31
C VAL A 57 -27.09 14.65 -11.49
N HIS A 58 -27.77 14.29 -10.40
CA HIS A 58 -28.74 13.20 -10.37
C HIS A 58 -30.14 13.77 -10.20
N LEU A 59 -30.98 13.66 -11.23
CA LEU A 59 -32.39 14.02 -11.14
C LEU A 59 -33.18 12.90 -10.48
N ARG A 60 -34.04 13.23 -9.52
CA ARG A 60 -34.84 12.26 -8.77
C ARG A 60 -36.31 12.58 -8.87
N VAL A 61 -37.09 11.60 -9.32
CA VAL A 61 -38.55 11.67 -9.36
C VAL A 61 -39.11 10.81 -8.24
N HIS A 62 -39.89 11.41 -7.34
CA HIS A 62 -40.45 10.73 -6.17
C HIS A 62 -41.74 10.01 -6.56
N ARG A 63 -41.77 8.68 -6.37
CA ARG A 63 -42.96 7.84 -6.62
C ARG A 63 -43.37 7.10 -5.35
N PRO A 64 -44.63 6.63 -5.24
CA PRO A 64 -45.06 5.80 -4.12
C PRO A 64 -44.22 4.53 -3.91
N GLY A 65 -43.62 4.00 -4.98
CA GLY A 65 -42.76 2.82 -4.97
C GLY A 65 -41.26 3.10 -4.74
N GLY A 66 -40.89 4.33 -4.38
CA GLY A 66 -39.51 4.77 -4.19
C GLY A 66 -39.07 5.83 -5.21
N ILE A 67 -37.81 6.24 -5.12
CA ILE A 67 -37.25 7.29 -5.96
C ILE A 67 -36.74 6.70 -7.28
N ARG A 68 -37.08 7.35 -8.39
CA ARG A 68 -36.52 7.06 -9.71
C ARG A 68 -35.41 8.06 -10.01
N ARG A 69 -34.17 7.61 -9.87
CA ARG A 69 -32.96 8.40 -10.12
C ARG A 69 -32.50 8.28 -11.58
N ARG A 70 -31.96 9.37 -12.13
CA ARG A 70 -31.21 9.41 -13.40
C ARG A 70 -29.96 10.28 -13.24
N PRO A 71 -28.73 9.75 -13.45
CA PRO A 71 -27.57 10.61 -13.68
C PRO A 71 -27.76 11.35 -15.02
N LEU A 72 -27.52 12.65 -15.02
CA LEU A 72 -27.76 13.50 -16.20
C LEU A 72 -26.56 13.56 -17.14
N LEU A 73 -25.35 13.27 -16.65
CA LEU A 73 -24.10 13.33 -17.41
C LEU A 73 -23.50 11.93 -17.63
N GLY A 74 -22.71 11.79 -18.69
CA GLY A 74 -21.88 10.61 -18.95
C GLY A 74 -22.58 9.48 -19.69
N PRO A 75 -21.82 8.46 -20.15
CA PRO A 75 -22.33 7.41 -21.01
C PRO A 75 -23.55 6.69 -20.42
N GLY A 76 -24.58 6.51 -21.24
CA GLY A 76 -25.83 5.85 -20.85
C GLY A 76 -26.82 6.76 -20.11
N SER A 77 -26.51 8.06 -19.96
CA SER A 77 -27.46 9.07 -19.47
C SER A 77 -28.67 9.22 -20.40
N GLY A 78 -28.51 8.88 -21.68
CA GLY A 78 -29.51 9.08 -22.73
C GLY A 78 -29.79 10.56 -23.01
N SER A 79 -28.93 11.46 -22.52
CA SER A 79 -29.04 12.90 -22.71
C SER A 79 -28.57 13.32 -24.10
N SER A 80 -29.08 14.44 -24.59
CA SER A 80 -28.53 15.17 -25.74
C SER A 80 -27.58 16.25 -25.24
N VAL A 81 -26.38 16.33 -25.82
CA VAL A 81 -25.36 17.29 -25.41
C VAL A 81 -25.16 18.34 -26.49
N ARG A 82 -25.21 19.61 -26.08
CA ARG A 82 -24.87 20.76 -26.91
C ARG A 82 -23.67 21.49 -26.31
N LEU A 83 -22.65 21.72 -27.11
CA LEU A 83 -21.42 22.41 -26.71
C LEU A 83 -21.46 23.83 -27.29
N GLY A 84 -21.21 24.83 -26.46
CA GLY A 84 -21.03 26.22 -26.86
C GLY A 84 -19.76 26.80 -26.25
N ASP A 85 -19.36 27.99 -26.72
CA ASP A 85 -18.11 28.63 -26.29
C ASP A 85 -18.11 29.04 -24.80
N ARG A 86 -19.30 29.23 -24.23
CA ARG A 86 -19.50 29.75 -22.86
C ARG A 86 -20.34 28.86 -21.95
N GLU A 87 -20.99 27.84 -22.51
CA GLU A 87 -21.80 26.90 -21.74
C GLU A 87 -21.83 25.53 -22.40
N VAL A 88 -22.04 24.50 -21.57
CA VAL A 88 -22.41 23.16 -22.03
C VAL A 88 -23.81 22.85 -21.55
N VAL A 89 -24.67 22.43 -22.47
CA VAL A 89 -26.08 22.16 -22.19
C VAL A 89 -26.38 20.69 -22.43
N VAL A 90 -27.05 20.07 -21.47
CA VAL A 90 -27.45 18.67 -21.47
C VAL A 90 -28.95 18.58 -21.28
N GLU A 91 -29.65 17.96 -22.22
CA GLU A 91 -31.12 17.88 -22.24
C GLU A 91 -31.62 16.46 -22.35
N GLY A 92 -32.77 16.18 -21.77
CA GLY A 92 -33.43 14.90 -21.94
C GLY A 92 -34.76 14.81 -21.20
N ALA A 93 -35.28 13.59 -21.10
CA ALA A 93 -36.51 13.31 -20.38
C ALA A 93 -36.31 12.11 -19.45
N HIS A 94 -36.98 12.14 -18.29
CA HIS A 94 -36.94 11.05 -17.31
C HIS A 94 -38.26 10.98 -16.55
N ASP A 95 -38.89 9.81 -16.53
CA ASP A 95 -40.06 9.49 -15.70
C ASP A 95 -41.19 10.56 -15.68
N GLY A 96 -41.49 11.16 -16.83
CA GLY A 96 -42.57 12.16 -16.98
C GLY A 96 -42.17 13.60 -16.67
N VAL A 97 -40.87 13.90 -16.63
CA VAL A 97 -40.33 15.26 -16.62
C VAL A 97 -39.28 15.43 -17.72
N ASP A 98 -39.23 16.62 -18.32
CA ASP A 98 -38.15 17.05 -19.20
C ASP A 98 -37.15 17.87 -18.38
N TYR A 99 -35.86 17.77 -18.70
CA TYR A 99 -34.81 18.52 -18.04
C TYR A 99 -33.86 19.20 -19.03
N ARG A 100 -33.32 20.34 -18.60
CA ARG A 100 -32.22 21.06 -19.23
C ARG A 100 -31.20 21.45 -18.16
N LEU A 101 -29.99 20.91 -18.25
CA LEU A 101 -28.88 21.18 -17.36
C LEU A 101 -27.81 21.97 -18.10
N ALA A 102 -27.38 23.12 -17.57
CA ALA A 102 -26.32 23.94 -18.14
C ALA A 102 -25.15 24.10 -17.18
N LEU A 103 -23.91 23.84 -17.66
CA LEU A 103 -22.68 24.21 -16.99
C LEU A 103 -22.27 25.62 -17.40
N ARG A 104 -22.04 26.50 -16.42
CA ARG A 104 -21.47 27.83 -16.61
C ARG A 104 -20.36 28.11 -15.61
N LEU A 105 -19.39 28.92 -16.01
CA LEU A 105 -18.31 29.36 -15.14
C LEU A 105 -18.51 30.83 -14.77
N GLY A 106 -18.22 31.21 -13.53
CA GLY A 106 -18.32 32.58 -13.03
C GLY A 106 -17.42 33.54 -13.79
N THR A 107 -17.62 34.84 -13.62
CA THR A 107 -16.86 35.86 -14.36
C THR A 107 -15.97 36.71 -13.48
N GLU A 108 -16.36 36.94 -12.23
CA GLU A 108 -15.62 37.75 -11.27
C GLU A 108 -14.78 36.90 -10.32
N HIS A 109 -15.27 35.71 -9.98
CA HIS A 109 -14.68 34.80 -9.02
C HIS A 109 -14.43 33.41 -9.63
N ALA A 110 -13.64 32.60 -8.93
CA ALA A 110 -13.39 31.23 -9.30
C ALA A 110 -14.59 30.34 -8.93
N THR A 111 -15.72 30.53 -9.62
CA THR A 111 -16.96 29.81 -9.38
C THR A 111 -17.41 29.01 -10.60
N TRP A 112 -18.23 28.00 -10.37
CA TRP A 112 -18.93 27.24 -11.41
C TRP A 112 -20.36 26.95 -10.98
N HIS A 113 -21.25 26.79 -11.96
CA HIS A 113 -22.69 26.64 -11.75
C HIS A 113 -23.26 25.54 -12.64
N TRP A 114 -24.00 24.61 -12.04
CA TRP A 114 -24.91 23.71 -12.72
C TRP A 114 -26.32 24.27 -12.60
N LEU A 115 -26.90 24.78 -13.68
CA LEU A 115 -28.26 25.33 -13.71
C LEU A 115 -29.22 24.29 -14.28
N LEU A 116 -30.20 23.85 -13.49
CA LEU A 116 -31.14 22.80 -13.86
C LEU A 116 -32.55 23.36 -13.99
N GLU A 117 -33.11 23.23 -15.19
CA GLU A 117 -34.52 23.47 -15.46
C GLU A 117 -35.24 22.13 -15.55
N VAL A 118 -36.34 21.95 -14.81
CA VAL A 118 -37.16 20.73 -14.84
C VAL A 118 -38.61 21.11 -15.14
N THR A 119 -39.20 20.48 -16.16
CA THR A 119 -40.60 20.72 -16.57
C THR A 119 -41.42 19.45 -16.42
N ASN A 120 -42.54 19.52 -15.70
CA ASN A 120 -43.46 18.39 -15.58
C ASN A 120 -44.26 18.20 -16.87
N THR A 121 -44.00 17.11 -17.59
CA THR A 121 -44.70 16.77 -18.84
C THR A 121 -45.83 15.76 -18.63
N SER A 122 -46.04 15.30 -17.40
CA SER A 122 -47.12 14.40 -17.04
C SER A 122 -48.44 15.13 -16.78
N ALA A 123 -49.55 14.37 -16.76
CA ALA A 123 -50.88 14.91 -16.49
C ALA A 123 -51.19 15.07 -14.97
N ALA A 124 -50.27 14.68 -14.09
CA ALA A 124 -50.44 14.74 -12.64
C ALA A 124 -49.30 15.56 -12.00
N PRO A 125 -49.49 16.08 -10.77
CA PRO A 125 -48.37 16.66 -10.02
C PRO A 125 -47.26 15.63 -9.80
N VAL A 126 -46.01 16.09 -9.87
CA VAL A 126 -44.82 15.26 -9.66
C VAL A 126 -43.88 15.97 -8.69
N THR A 127 -43.41 15.28 -7.66
CA THR A 127 -42.36 15.78 -6.77
C THR A 127 -41.00 15.39 -7.33
N VAL A 128 -40.13 16.38 -7.50
CA VAL A 128 -38.76 16.21 -7.98
C VAL A 128 -37.77 16.90 -7.07
N ASP A 129 -36.53 16.40 -7.07
CA ASP A 129 -35.36 17.12 -6.59
C ASP A 129 -34.14 16.75 -7.44
N ALA A 130 -32.99 17.34 -7.12
CA ALA A 130 -31.70 16.93 -7.65
C ALA A 130 -30.67 16.70 -6.54
N VAL A 131 -29.68 15.86 -6.83
CA VAL A 131 -28.51 15.67 -5.99
C VAL A 131 -27.26 15.89 -6.83
N LEU A 132 -26.36 16.77 -6.40
CA LEU A 132 -25.01 16.86 -6.94
C LEU A 132 -24.13 15.85 -6.24
N THR A 133 -23.33 15.10 -6.99
CA THR A 133 -22.11 14.47 -6.48
C THR A 133 -20.89 15.20 -7.04
N HIS A 134 -19.88 15.43 -6.19
CA HIS A 134 -18.62 16.07 -6.57
C HIS A 134 -17.48 15.51 -5.73
N ASP A 135 -16.41 15.07 -6.39
CA ASP A 135 -15.26 14.38 -5.81
C ASP A 135 -14.05 15.34 -5.71
N PRO A 136 -13.99 16.21 -4.70
CA PRO A 136 -12.99 17.28 -4.64
C PRO A 136 -11.58 16.71 -4.50
N ALA A 137 -10.61 17.26 -5.24
CA ALA A 137 -9.19 16.92 -5.07
C ALA A 137 -8.39 18.05 -4.38
N LEU A 138 -8.52 19.28 -4.88
CA LEU A 138 -7.77 20.46 -4.40
C LEU A 138 -6.25 20.25 -4.40
N ALA A 139 -5.76 19.48 -5.38
CA ALA A 139 -4.35 19.09 -5.50
C ALA A 139 -3.91 19.14 -6.96
N PRO A 140 -2.60 19.31 -7.25
CA PRO A 140 -2.09 19.19 -8.61
C PRO A 140 -2.45 17.83 -9.21
N MET A 141 -2.78 17.79 -10.51
CA MET A 141 -3.21 16.55 -11.17
C MET A 141 -2.19 15.41 -11.02
N GLY A 142 -0.89 15.71 -11.04
CA GLY A 142 0.16 14.71 -10.79
C GLY A 142 0.05 14.04 -9.43
N ALA A 143 -0.30 14.78 -8.37
CA ALA A 143 -0.51 14.22 -7.03
C ALA A 143 -1.78 13.35 -6.98
N VAL A 144 -2.87 13.80 -7.62
CA VAL A 144 -4.11 13.03 -7.76
C VAL A 144 -3.84 11.70 -8.47
N ARG A 145 -3.14 11.74 -9.61
CA ARG A 145 -2.77 10.53 -10.38
C ARG A 145 -1.69 9.70 -9.70
N THR A 146 -0.98 10.23 -8.71
CA THR A 146 -0.09 9.44 -7.87
C THR A 146 -0.90 8.56 -6.92
N ASN A 147 -1.83 9.13 -6.16
CA ASN A 147 -2.72 8.36 -5.29
C ASN A 147 -3.96 9.16 -4.83
N GLU A 148 -5.12 8.83 -5.38
CA GLU A 148 -6.39 9.47 -5.05
C GLU A 148 -6.83 9.24 -3.58
N TYR A 149 -6.51 8.07 -3.01
CA TYR A 149 -6.80 7.76 -1.62
C TYR A 149 -5.99 8.67 -0.69
N TYR A 150 -4.71 8.86 -0.99
CA TYR A 150 -3.84 9.69 -0.18
C TYR A 150 -4.28 11.15 -0.18
N VAL A 151 -4.66 11.71 -1.34
CA VAL A 151 -5.22 13.07 -1.41
C VAL A 151 -6.50 13.19 -0.57
N SER A 152 -7.37 12.18 -0.62
CA SER A 152 -8.63 12.15 0.15
C SER A 152 -8.41 12.17 1.66
N GLN A 153 -7.33 11.54 2.16
CA GLN A 153 -7.03 11.46 3.59
C GLN A 153 -6.75 12.83 4.25
N TYR A 154 -6.55 13.89 3.46
CA TYR A 154 -6.25 15.24 3.93
C TYR A 154 -7.31 16.28 3.56
N LEU A 155 -8.47 15.87 3.05
CA LEU A 155 -9.58 16.78 2.79
C LEU A 155 -10.44 16.93 4.05
N ASP A 156 -10.59 18.15 4.58
CA ASP A 156 -11.54 18.45 5.66
C ASP A 156 -12.89 18.83 5.05
N LEU A 157 -13.86 17.91 5.08
CA LEU A 157 -15.21 18.13 4.60
C LEU A 157 -16.11 18.56 5.77
N SER A 158 -16.52 19.82 5.75
CA SER A 158 -17.24 20.47 6.85
C SER A 158 -18.56 21.08 6.34
N PRO A 159 -19.71 20.76 6.95
CA PRO A 159 -20.97 21.41 6.60
C PRO A 159 -20.98 22.86 7.09
N VAL A 160 -21.54 23.76 6.29
CA VAL A 160 -21.68 25.18 6.62
C VAL A 160 -23.13 25.58 6.40
N GLN A 161 -23.76 26.15 7.43
CA GLN A 161 -25.12 26.68 7.28
C GLN A 161 -25.12 28.05 6.65
N THR A 162 -25.88 28.20 5.56
CA THR A 162 -26.04 29.47 4.85
C THR A 162 -27.34 30.15 5.29
N ALA A 163 -27.39 31.48 5.18
CA ALA A 163 -28.54 32.26 5.67
C ALA A 163 -29.84 31.93 4.93
N ASP A 164 -29.76 31.75 3.60
CA ASP A 164 -30.94 31.62 2.75
C ASP A 164 -31.02 30.27 2.01
N GLN A 165 -29.89 29.59 1.74
CA GLN A 165 -29.85 28.41 0.84
C GLN A 165 -29.60 27.08 1.57
N GLY A 166 -29.91 27.01 2.87
CA GLY A 166 -29.70 25.80 3.66
C GLY A 166 -28.23 25.43 3.81
N VAL A 167 -27.92 24.13 3.74
CA VAL A 167 -26.58 23.61 4.00
C VAL A 167 -25.70 23.57 2.74
N ALA A 168 -24.49 24.09 2.86
CA ALA A 168 -23.39 23.89 1.91
C ALA A 168 -22.32 22.98 2.54
N VAL A 169 -21.45 22.40 1.72
CA VAL A 169 -20.29 21.63 2.19
C VAL A 169 -19.03 22.33 1.74
N ALA A 170 -18.19 22.71 2.70
CA ALA A 170 -16.87 23.24 2.50
C ALA A 170 -15.82 22.14 2.60
N VAL A 171 -14.74 22.28 1.85
CA VAL A 171 -13.66 21.33 1.71
C VAL A 171 -12.34 22.09 1.80
N ARG A 172 -11.52 21.80 2.81
CA ARG A 172 -10.17 22.35 2.96
C ARG A 172 -9.14 21.27 2.68
N GLN A 173 -8.16 21.52 1.82
CA GLN A 173 -7.03 20.61 1.65
C GLN A 173 -5.98 20.89 2.72
N ASN A 174 -5.69 19.89 3.55
CA ASN A 174 -4.81 20.00 4.71
C ASN A 174 -3.41 19.43 4.45
N MET A 175 -3.17 18.77 3.31
CA MET A 175 -1.85 18.22 3.00
C MET A 175 -0.78 19.31 3.16
N PRO A 176 0.34 19.04 3.87
CA PRO A 176 1.31 20.08 4.21
C PRO A 176 1.82 20.84 2.98
N GLY A 177 1.78 22.17 3.04
CA GLY A 177 2.17 23.05 1.96
C GLY A 177 2.06 24.52 2.35
N GLU A 178 2.46 25.42 1.45
CA GLU A 178 2.46 26.87 1.70
C GLU A 178 1.05 27.48 1.79
N ARG A 179 0.05 26.83 1.20
CA ARG A 179 -1.33 27.29 1.13
C ARG A 179 -2.27 26.15 1.51
N ALA A 180 -3.47 26.51 1.94
CA ALA A 180 -4.56 25.57 2.18
C ALA A 180 -5.70 25.85 1.18
N PRO A 181 -5.68 25.25 -0.02
CA PRO A 181 -6.76 25.42 -1.00
C PRO A 181 -8.11 25.01 -0.42
N TRP A 182 -9.16 25.72 -0.82
CA TRP A 182 -10.49 25.56 -0.24
C TRP A 182 -11.59 25.66 -1.28
N LEU A 183 -12.64 24.85 -1.12
CA LEU A 183 -13.80 24.79 -2.00
C LEU A 183 -15.07 24.77 -1.14
N MET A 184 -16.12 25.48 -1.55
CA MET A 184 -17.46 25.33 -0.99
C MET A 184 -18.47 25.05 -2.09
N ILE A 185 -19.36 24.10 -1.83
CA ILE A 185 -20.39 23.62 -2.75
C ILE A 185 -21.75 23.73 -2.08
N GLY A 186 -22.74 24.27 -2.80
CA GLY A 186 -24.11 24.38 -2.32
C GLY A 186 -25.15 24.22 -3.43
N ALA A 187 -26.43 24.16 -3.02
CA ALA A 187 -27.57 24.14 -3.93
C ALA A 187 -28.12 25.55 -4.17
N ILE A 188 -28.80 25.73 -5.30
CA ILE A 188 -29.48 26.98 -5.68
C ILE A 188 -30.89 27.05 -5.08
N GLY A 189 -31.65 25.94 -5.13
CA GLY A 189 -33.02 25.86 -4.60
C GLY A 189 -33.07 25.75 -3.07
N GLY A 190 -32.04 25.15 -2.48
CA GLY A 190 -31.79 25.08 -1.04
C GLY A 190 -31.23 23.72 -0.64
N GLY A 191 -30.06 23.70 0.02
CA GLY A 191 -29.42 22.47 0.47
C GLY A 191 -30.18 21.84 1.64
N GLU A 192 -30.82 20.69 1.42
CA GLU A 192 -31.62 19.98 2.43
C GLU A 192 -30.78 18.98 3.24
N SER A 193 -29.96 18.18 2.57
CA SER A 193 -29.17 17.11 3.20
C SER A 193 -27.88 16.85 2.43
N TRP A 194 -26.90 16.18 3.06
CA TRP A 194 -25.57 16.01 2.48
C TRP A 194 -24.86 14.69 2.86
N ALA A 195 -23.78 14.37 2.16
CA ALA A 195 -22.82 13.30 2.45
C ALA A 195 -21.39 13.74 2.06
N THR A 196 -20.36 13.09 2.60
CA THR A 196 -18.94 13.48 2.36
C THR A 196 -18.06 12.35 1.85
N ASP A 197 -18.52 11.10 1.80
CA ASP A 197 -17.74 10.00 1.24
C ASP A 197 -18.62 9.01 0.47
N ALA A 198 -18.07 8.43 -0.59
CA ALA A 198 -18.78 7.48 -1.43
C ALA A 198 -19.30 6.26 -0.67
N LEU A 199 -18.63 5.83 0.42
CA LEU A 199 -19.09 4.74 1.29
C LEU A 199 -20.49 4.97 1.88
N GLN A 200 -20.94 6.22 2.00
CA GLN A 200 -22.29 6.54 2.47
C GLN A 200 -23.35 6.37 1.37
N LEU A 201 -22.93 6.35 0.11
CA LEU A 201 -23.78 6.44 -1.06
C LEU A 201 -23.87 5.13 -1.84
N VAL A 202 -22.88 4.25 -1.69
CA VAL A 202 -22.76 3.04 -2.49
C VAL A 202 -22.78 1.75 -1.67
N GLU A 203 -23.20 0.68 -2.33
CA GLU A 203 -23.19 -0.69 -1.84
C GLU A 203 -22.57 -1.59 -2.91
N ARG A 204 -21.60 -2.42 -2.52
CA ARG A 204 -21.04 -3.45 -3.40
C ARG A 204 -21.98 -4.65 -3.42
N THR A 205 -22.35 -5.12 -4.61
CA THR A 205 -23.21 -6.29 -4.79
C THR A 205 -22.58 -7.27 -5.79
N ALA A 206 -23.14 -8.48 -5.88
CA ALA A 206 -22.73 -9.43 -6.91
C ALA A 206 -22.98 -8.92 -8.34
N GLY A 207 -23.92 -7.98 -8.52
CA GLY A 207 -24.22 -7.35 -9.82
C GLY A 207 -23.44 -6.07 -10.10
N GLY A 208 -22.39 -5.77 -9.33
CA GLY A 208 -21.63 -4.52 -9.38
C GLY A 208 -22.04 -3.53 -8.29
N VAL A 209 -21.68 -2.26 -8.46
CA VAL A 209 -21.93 -1.20 -7.47
C VAL A 209 -23.33 -0.61 -7.62
N ARG A 210 -24.07 -0.53 -6.52
CA ARG A 210 -25.37 0.17 -6.44
C ARG A 210 -25.23 1.47 -5.68
N TRP A 211 -25.82 2.55 -6.21
CA TRP A 211 -25.86 3.87 -5.58
C TRP A 211 -27.08 4.03 -4.66
N SER A 212 -27.30 3.06 -3.78
CA SER A 212 -28.53 2.97 -2.97
C SER A 212 -28.72 4.16 -2.02
N GLY A 213 -27.64 4.86 -1.63
CA GLY A 213 -27.73 6.07 -0.81
C GLY A 213 -28.32 7.27 -1.56
N LEU A 214 -28.15 7.34 -2.89
CA LEU A 214 -28.77 8.39 -3.72
C LEU A 214 -30.26 8.15 -3.99
N GLU A 215 -30.74 6.92 -3.76
CA GLU A 215 -32.14 6.53 -3.93
C GLU A 215 -32.97 6.70 -2.64
N ARG A 216 -32.35 7.18 -1.56
CA ARG A 216 -33.02 7.48 -0.28
C ARG A 216 -33.69 8.86 -0.32
N PRO A 217 -34.82 9.08 0.39
CA PRO A 217 -35.47 10.39 0.46
C PRO A 217 -34.57 11.54 0.91
N SER A 218 -33.64 11.26 1.83
CA SER A 218 -32.65 12.23 2.31
C SER A 218 -31.27 11.58 2.39
N LEU A 219 -30.24 12.37 2.10
CA LEU A 219 -28.85 11.99 2.35
C LEU A 219 -28.57 11.92 3.87
N PRO A 220 -27.55 11.17 4.31
CA PRO A 220 -27.33 10.90 5.74
C PRO A 220 -27.12 12.13 6.64
N SER A 221 -26.64 13.25 6.08
CA SER A 221 -26.28 14.48 6.80
C SER A 221 -25.32 14.23 7.96
N ARG A 222 -24.32 13.38 7.70
CA ARG A 222 -23.26 13.00 8.64
C ARG A 222 -21.93 13.03 7.93
N ARG A 223 -20.92 13.54 8.62
CA ARG A 223 -19.54 13.50 8.14
C ARG A 223 -19.02 12.07 8.21
N LEU A 224 -18.36 11.67 7.14
CA LEU A 224 -17.48 10.51 7.05
C LEU A 224 -16.21 10.96 6.34
N GLN A 225 -15.08 10.87 7.03
CA GLN A 225 -13.75 11.15 6.50
C GLN A 225 -13.08 9.82 6.18
N HIS A 226 -13.00 9.48 4.89
CA HIS A 226 -12.37 8.25 4.43
C HIS A 226 -11.56 8.51 3.15
N GLU A 227 -11.52 7.53 2.24
CA GLU A 227 -10.55 7.50 1.13
C GLU A 227 -11.23 7.69 -0.22
N HIS A 228 -12.54 7.94 -0.24
CA HIS A 228 -13.32 8.21 -1.45
C HIS A 228 -14.15 9.48 -1.22
N SER A 229 -13.45 10.58 -0.92
CA SER A 229 -14.07 11.88 -0.66
C SER A 229 -15.04 12.23 -1.80
N LEU A 230 -16.31 12.37 -1.43
CA LEU A 230 -17.40 12.62 -2.37
C LEU A 230 -18.44 13.48 -1.66
N VAL A 231 -18.41 14.77 -1.95
CA VAL A 231 -19.45 15.71 -1.55
C VAL A 231 -20.73 15.33 -2.29
N ALA A 232 -21.80 15.06 -1.56
CA ALA A 232 -23.14 15.02 -2.10
C ALA A 232 -24.01 16.08 -1.43
N VAL A 233 -24.70 16.89 -2.23
CA VAL A 233 -25.64 17.91 -1.74
C VAL A 233 -26.99 17.66 -2.42
N GLN A 234 -28.02 17.45 -1.60
CA GLN A 234 -29.40 17.32 -2.04
C GLN A 234 -30.07 18.69 -2.04
N ASP A 235 -30.65 19.05 -3.17
CA ASP A 235 -31.51 20.22 -3.32
C ASP A 235 -32.92 19.96 -2.75
N GLN A 236 -33.65 21.04 -2.45
CA GLN A 236 -34.95 20.96 -1.82
C GLN A 236 -36.02 20.34 -2.76
N PRO A 237 -36.73 19.28 -2.31
CA PRO A 237 -37.82 18.69 -3.06
C PRO A 237 -38.96 19.66 -3.33
N THR A 238 -39.38 19.70 -4.59
CA THR A 238 -40.40 20.61 -5.09
C THR A 238 -41.49 19.83 -5.83
N GLU A 239 -42.75 20.11 -5.51
CA GLU A 239 -43.90 19.59 -6.27
C GLU A 239 -44.20 20.48 -7.47
N LEU A 240 -44.25 19.87 -8.66
CA LEU A 240 -44.53 20.54 -9.93
C LEU A 240 -45.92 20.14 -10.42
N ALA A 241 -46.79 21.12 -10.63
CA ALA A 241 -48.05 20.93 -11.35
C ALA A 241 -47.80 20.55 -12.83
N PRO A 242 -48.77 19.93 -13.52
CA PRO A 242 -48.66 19.66 -14.96
C PRO A 242 -48.29 20.91 -15.77
N GLY A 243 -47.24 20.82 -16.58
CA GLY A 243 -46.70 21.92 -17.40
C GLY A 243 -45.91 22.98 -16.62
N GLN A 244 -45.73 22.83 -15.30
CA GLN A 244 -44.92 23.74 -14.51
C GLN A 244 -43.42 23.46 -14.72
N THR A 245 -42.65 24.53 -14.89
CA THR A 245 -41.19 24.52 -14.91
C THR A 245 -40.64 25.06 -13.59
N HIS A 246 -39.58 24.43 -13.10
CA HIS A 246 -38.83 24.86 -11.93
C HIS A 246 -37.35 25.00 -12.28
N LEU A 247 -36.72 26.07 -11.77
CA LEU A 247 -35.32 26.39 -11.94
C LEU A 247 -34.60 26.16 -10.61
N THR A 248 -33.57 25.34 -10.64
CA THR A 248 -32.70 25.06 -9.48
C THR A 248 -31.28 24.76 -9.98
N GLY A 249 -30.45 24.10 -9.16
CA GLY A 249 -29.11 23.69 -9.54
C GLY A 249 -28.13 23.73 -8.37
N PHE A 250 -26.85 23.86 -8.72
CA PHE A 250 -25.74 23.82 -7.76
C PHE A 250 -24.66 24.83 -8.14
N TRP A 251 -23.87 25.22 -7.15
CA TRP A 251 -22.78 26.16 -7.30
C TRP A 251 -21.53 25.69 -6.53
N GLY A 252 -20.36 26.07 -7.01
CA GLY A 252 -19.09 25.90 -6.33
C GLY A 252 -18.26 27.17 -6.35
N ILE A 253 -17.51 27.45 -5.27
CA ILE A 253 -16.54 28.55 -5.18
C ILE A 253 -15.20 28.04 -4.64
N VAL A 254 -14.11 28.43 -5.29
CA VAL A 254 -12.75 28.01 -4.93
C VAL A 254 -11.93 29.19 -4.46
N LEU A 255 -11.17 29.00 -3.39
CA LEU A 255 -10.16 29.93 -2.90
C LEU A 255 -8.78 29.28 -2.99
N PRO A 256 -7.74 30.00 -3.44
CA PRO A 256 -6.39 29.47 -3.54
C PRO A 256 -5.74 29.25 -2.16
N ASP A 257 -6.25 29.90 -1.12
CA ASP A 257 -5.74 29.80 0.25
C ASP A 257 -6.82 30.15 1.29
N HIS A 258 -6.96 29.29 2.30
CA HIS A 258 -7.82 29.43 3.48
C HIS A 258 -7.09 28.87 4.71
N PRO A 259 -6.19 29.65 5.32
CA PRO A 259 -5.29 29.14 6.36
C PRO A 259 -6.02 28.69 7.63
N GLU A 260 -7.15 29.31 7.95
CA GLU A 260 -7.98 28.96 9.10
C GLU A 260 -8.80 27.69 8.85
N ALA A 261 -9.20 27.01 9.93
CA ALA A 261 -10.18 25.93 9.85
C ALA A 261 -11.54 26.48 9.40
N THR A 262 -12.29 25.68 8.63
CA THR A 262 -13.64 26.04 8.19
C THR A 262 -14.55 26.34 9.38
N SER A 263 -15.34 27.41 9.29
CA SER A 263 -16.28 27.83 10.33
C SER A 263 -17.58 28.42 9.75
N ASP A 264 -18.54 28.73 10.63
CA ASP A 264 -19.79 29.40 10.24
C ASP A 264 -19.57 30.77 9.57
N ALA A 265 -18.43 31.43 9.81
CA ALA A 265 -18.10 32.69 9.16
C ALA A 265 -17.91 32.56 7.63
N ASP A 266 -17.62 31.34 7.15
CA ASP A 266 -17.39 31.06 5.74
C ASP A 266 -18.69 31.00 4.94
N ALA A 267 -19.86 30.99 5.59
CA ALA A 267 -21.17 31.11 4.95
C ALA A 267 -21.28 32.36 4.04
N ARG A 268 -20.46 33.39 4.28
CA ARG A 268 -20.38 34.58 3.42
C ARG A 268 -20.02 34.26 1.96
N TRP A 269 -19.26 33.18 1.72
CA TRP A 269 -18.80 32.81 0.39
C TRP A 269 -19.93 32.25 -0.48
N ALA A 270 -20.99 31.72 0.13
CA ALA A 270 -22.20 31.31 -0.59
C ALA A 270 -22.87 32.48 -1.32
N ALA A 271 -22.96 33.65 -0.66
CA ALA A 271 -23.53 34.85 -1.27
C ALA A 271 -22.69 35.34 -2.47
N VAL A 272 -21.36 35.25 -2.37
CA VAL A 272 -20.43 35.57 -3.47
C VAL A 272 -20.65 34.62 -4.65
N ALA A 273 -20.70 33.31 -4.38
CA ALA A 273 -20.88 32.30 -5.42
C ALA A 273 -22.20 32.44 -6.18
N LEU A 274 -23.29 32.77 -5.46
CA LEU A 274 -24.62 32.96 -6.05
C LEU A 274 -24.72 34.28 -6.83
N HIS A 275 -23.99 35.33 -6.44
CA HIS A 275 -23.99 36.60 -7.16
C HIS A 275 -23.22 36.52 -8.49
N ASP A 276 -22.15 35.73 -8.56
CA ASP A 276 -21.34 35.54 -9.77
C ASP A 276 -21.97 34.58 -10.79
N ALA A 277 -23.26 34.25 -10.65
CA ALA A 277 -23.99 33.40 -11.59
C ALA A 277 -24.14 34.09 -12.97
N PRO A 278 -23.58 33.52 -14.06
CA PRO A 278 -23.63 34.16 -15.37
C PRO A 278 -25.04 34.19 -15.94
N SER A 279 -25.40 35.32 -16.55
CA SER A 279 -26.63 35.44 -17.34
C SER A 279 -26.67 34.46 -18.51
N THR A 280 -27.87 34.10 -18.96
CA THR A 280 -28.09 33.25 -20.13
C THR A 280 -27.37 33.77 -21.36
N SER A 281 -26.63 32.89 -22.05
CA SER A 281 -26.02 33.21 -23.35
C SER A 281 -27.10 33.46 -24.40
N GLU A 282 -26.92 34.47 -25.26
CA GLU A 282 -27.77 34.70 -26.43
C GLU A 282 -27.41 33.76 -27.61
N ASP A 283 -26.19 33.23 -27.63
CA ASP A 283 -25.72 32.29 -28.65
C ASP A 283 -26.23 30.87 -28.37
N GLU A 284 -26.90 30.25 -29.34
CA GLU A 284 -27.36 28.86 -29.22
C GLU A 284 -26.19 27.86 -29.31
N PRO A 285 -25.99 26.99 -28.29
CA PRO A 285 -24.99 25.94 -28.34
C PRO A 285 -25.25 24.95 -29.48
N GLN A 286 -24.17 24.46 -30.11
CA GLN A 286 -24.29 23.52 -31.23
C GLN A 286 -24.58 22.11 -30.71
N LEU A 287 -25.55 21.43 -31.33
CA LEU A 287 -25.83 20.02 -31.03
C LEU A 287 -24.67 19.14 -31.51
N VAL A 288 -24.06 18.41 -30.58
CA VAL A 288 -22.96 17.48 -30.88
C VAL A 288 -23.49 16.05 -31.06
N GLY A 289 -24.55 15.68 -30.33
CA GLY A 289 -25.25 14.42 -30.52
C GLY A 289 -26.09 14.01 -29.31
N THR A 290 -26.74 12.85 -29.43
CA THR A 290 -27.28 12.08 -28.31
C THR A 290 -26.19 11.19 -27.76
N ASP A 291 -26.00 11.20 -26.45
CA ASP A 291 -25.06 10.33 -25.76
C ASP A 291 -25.37 8.85 -26.03
N ALA A 292 -24.38 8.13 -26.57
CA ALA A 292 -24.44 6.69 -26.76
C ALA A 292 -23.90 6.00 -25.51
N GLY A 293 -24.50 4.86 -25.13
CA GLY A 293 -23.97 4.05 -24.05
C GLY A 293 -22.63 3.41 -24.42
N THR A 294 -21.90 2.99 -23.40
CA THR A 294 -20.75 2.09 -23.52
C THR A 294 -21.11 0.74 -22.92
N LEU A 295 -20.39 -0.33 -23.29
CA LEU A 295 -20.51 -1.62 -22.62
C LEU A 295 -20.28 -1.53 -21.10
N TRP A 296 -19.52 -0.53 -20.62
CA TRP A 296 -19.33 -0.29 -19.19
C TRP A 296 -20.61 0.15 -18.48
N SER A 297 -21.48 0.86 -19.19
CA SER A 297 -22.79 1.34 -18.71
C SER A 297 -23.95 0.38 -19.04
N SER A 298 -23.88 -0.33 -20.18
CA SER A 298 -24.97 -1.14 -20.73
C SER A 298 -24.85 -2.63 -20.39
N ALA A 299 -23.63 -3.18 -20.30
CA ALA A 299 -23.43 -4.59 -20.01
C ALA A 299 -23.62 -4.89 -18.51
N ALA A 300 -24.54 -5.82 -18.25
CA ALA A 300 -24.73 -6.37 -16.92
C ALA A 300 -23.50 -7.20 -16.49
N ALA A 301 -23.26 -7.29 -15.18
CA ALA A 301 -22.34 -8.28 -14.65
C ALA A 301 -22.86 -9.70 -14.94
N HIS A 302 -21.95 -10.61 -15.27
CA HIS A 302 -22.28 -12.02 -15.47
C HIS A 302 -22.90 -12.62 -14.19
N PRO A 303 -24.07 -13.28 -14.26
CA PRO A 303 -24.78 -13.79 -13.09
C PRO A 303 -24.11 -15.07 -12.56
N SER A 304 -23.18 -14.89 -11.60
CA SER A 304 -22.45 -16.00 -10.98
C SER A 304 -23.20 -16.61 -9.80
N ALA A 305 -23.54 -17.89 -9.90
CA ALA A 305 -24.10 -18.69 -8.81
C ALA A 305 -22.99 -19.26 -7.91
N PRO A 306 -23.22 -19.47 -6.59
CA PRO A 306 -22.26 -20.16 -5.73
C PRO A 306 -21.87 -21.54 -6.28
N LEU A 307 -20.60 -21.93 -6.10
CA LEU A 307 -20.13 -23.25 -6.51
C LEU A 307 -20.76 -24.35 -5.65
N ASP A 308 -21.23 -25.43 -6.28
CA ASP A 308 -21.72 -26.59 -5.55
C ASP A 308 -20.56 -27.41 -4.95
N ARG A 309 -20.89 -28.23 -3.94
CA ARG A 309 -19.92 -29.07 -3.23
C ARG A 309 -19.13 -29.97 -4.19
N ALA A 310 -19.82 -30.56 -5.17
CA ALA A 310 -19.19 -31.49 -6.12
C ALA A 310 -18.15 -30.78 -7.01
N THR A 311 -18.39 -29.53 -7.38
CA THR A 311 -17.46 -28.70 -8.16
C THR A 311 -16.25 -28.33 -7.31
N LEU A 312 -16.47 -27.93 -6.05
CA LEU A 312 -15.38 -27.66 -5.10
C LEU A 312 -14.51 -28.91 -4.86
N ASP A 313 -15.14 -30.09 -4.72
CA ASP A 313 -14.42 -31.37 -4.53
C ASP A 313 -13.61 -31.74 -5.78
N ARG A 314 -14.19 -31.61 -6.99
CA ARG A 314 -13.48 -31.87 -8.26
C ARG A 314 -12.29 -30.93 -8.47
N ALA A 315 -12.41 -29.67 -8.02
CA ALA A 315 -11.33 -28.70 -8.06
C ALA A 315 -10.28 -28.90 -6.95
N GLY A 316 -10.45 -29.90 -6.07
CA GLY A 316 -9.52 -30.18 -4.97
C GLY A 316 -9.58 -29.18 -3.81
N LEU A 317 -10.60 -28.31 -3.79
CA LEU A 317 -10.68 -27.17 -2.86
C LEU A 317 -11.23 -27.56 -1.48
N LEU A 318 -11.68 -28.80 -1.28
CA LEU A 318 -12.27 -29.24 -0.02
C LEU A 318 -11.39 -30.21 0.77
N SER A 319 -10.47 -30.88 0.10
CA SER A 319 -9.53 -31.82 0.72
C SER A 319 -8.41 -31.06 1.41
N GLY A 320 -8.08 -31.44 2.65
CA GLY A 320 -6.97 -30.83 3.40
C GLY A 320 -7.17 -29.37 3.82
N ARG A 321 -8.38 -28.81 3.69
CA ARG A 321 -8.63 -27.41 4.03
C ARG A 321 -8.49 -27.11 5.53
N THR A 322 -7.90 -25.97 5.85
CA THR A 322 -7.64 -25.48 7.20
C THR A 322 -8.07 -24.01 7.33
N HIS A 323 -8.07 -23.47 8.56
CA HIS A 323 -8.39 -22.05 8.83
C HIS A 323 -9.67 -21.57 8.15
N ILE A 324 -10.77 -22.29 8.37
CA ILE A 324 -12.06 -22.03 7.71
C ILE A 324 -12.72 -20.80 8.34
N GLU A 325 -12.96 -19.79 7.54
CA GLU A 325 -13.74 -18.60 7.90
C GLU A 325 -15.22 -18.83 7.61
N ARG A 326 -16.08 -18.33 8.51
CA ARG A 326 -17.53 -18.42 8.38
C ARG A 326 -18.17 -17.04 8.47
N ASP A 327 -19.25 -16.85 7.72
CA ASP A 327 -20.09 -15.67 7.89
C ASP A 327 -21.00 -15.79 9.14
N ALA A 328 -21.79 -14.75 9.41
CA ALA A 328 -22.73 -14.73 10.53
C ALA A 328 -23.81 -15.82 10.48
N SER A 329 -24.04 -16.45 9.32
CA SER A 329 -24.97 -17.58 9.16
C SER A 329 -24.31 -18.95 9.42
N GLY A 330 -22.98 -18.99 9.57
CA GLY A 330 -22.19 -20.21 9.71
C GLY A 330 -21.71 -20.81 8.38
N THR A 331 -21.95 -20.14 7.25
CA THR A 331 -21.55 -20.59 5.92
C THR A 331 -20.05 -20.42 5.73
N GLU A 332 -19.34 -21.44 5.20
CA GLU A 332 -17.91 -21.35 4.90
C GLU A 332 -17.67 -20.36 3.75
N VAL A 333 -16.91 -19.29 3.99
CA VAL A 333 -16.74 -18.19 3.03
C VAL A 333 -15.31 -18.01 2.53
N ALA A 334 -14.32 -18.52 3.27
CA ALA A 334 -12.94 -18.62 2.83
C ALA A 334 -12.20 -19.70 3.65
N TRP A 335 -11.13 -20.27 3.11
CA TRP A 335 -10.27 -21.22 3.83
C TRP A 335 -8.92 -21.40 3.13
N MET A 336 -7.95 -21.91 3.88
CA MET A 336 -6.64 -22.30 3.35
C MET A 336 -6.72 -23.69 2.73
N VAL A 337 -6.05 -23.87 1.60
CA VAL A 337 -5.86 -25.17 0.92
C VAL A 337 -4.41 -25.30 0.50
N ASN A 338 -4.04 -26.42 -0.14
CA ASN A 338 -2.68 -26.59 -0.66
C ASN A 338 -2.31 -25.41 -1.58
N ASP A 339 -1.13 -24.85 -1.32
CA ASP A 339 -0.49 -23.82 -2.14
C ASP A 339 -1.26 -22.49 -2.30
N GLY A 340 -2.30 -22.24 -1.48
CA GLY A 340 -3.04 -20.99 -1.57
C GLY A 340 -4.28 -20.88 -0.69
N GLN A 341 -5.12 -19.91 -1.05
CA GLN A 341 -6.37 -19.59 -0.36
C GLN A 341 -7.56 -19.66 -1.32
N PHE A 342 -8.67 -20.22 -0.84
CA PHE A 342 -9.96 -20.13 -1.51
C PHE A 342 -10.86 -19.06 -0.86
N VAL A 343 -11.56 -18.28 -1.69
CA VAL A 343 -12.42 -17.16 -1.30
C VAL A 343 -13.73 -17.18 -2.10
N THR A 344 -14.86 -17.02 -1.43
CA THR A 344 -16.18 -16.92 -2.06
C THR A 344 -16.58 -15.46 -2.32
N ALA A 345 -17.53 -15.23 -3.23
CA ALA A 345 -18.14 -13.91 -3.43
C ALA A 345 -18.64 -13.27 -2.12
N ALA A 346 -19.24 -14.08 -1.24
CA ALA A 346 -19.78 -13.60 0.03
C ALA A 346 -18.70 -13.02 0.93
N LYS A 347 -17.52 -13.63 0.99
CA LYS A 347 -16.37 -13.08 1.72
C LYS A 347 -15.91 -11.76 1.10
N ASP A 348 -15.79 -11.68 -0.22
CA ASP A 348 -15.32 -10.47 -0.91
C ASP A 348 -16.26 -9.27 -0.78
N LEU A 349 -17.57 -9.52 -0.70
CA LEU A 349 -18.58 -8.48 -0.45
C LEU A 349 -18.64 -8.06 1.03
N ALA A 350 -18.16 -8.91 1.95
CA ALA A 350 -18.17 -8.62 3.39
C ALA A 350 -16.96 -7.80 3.87
N VAL A 351 -15.92 -7.62 3.04
CA VAL A 351 -14.73 -6.85 3.38
C VAL A 351 -14.85 -5.41 2.85
N LEU A 352 -14.35 -4.43 3.63
CA LEU A 352 -14.25 -3.03 3.20
C LEU A 352 -13.32 -2.89 1.98
N ARG A 353 -12.16 -3.53 2.06
CA ARG A 353 -11.14 -3.54 1.00
C ARG A 353 -11.22 -4.87 0.23
N PRO A 354 -11.72 -4.90 -1.02
CA PRO A 354 -11.89 -6.11 -1.81
C PRO A 354 -10.58 -6.86 -2.05
N HIS A 355 -10.69 -8.16 -2.27
CA HIS A 355 -9.57 -9.05 -2.51
C HIS A 355 -8.79 -8.67 -3.78
N GLY A 356 -7.47 -8.58 -3.61
CA GLY A 356 -6.52 -8.30 -4.69
C GLY A 356 -5.19 -8.99 -4.46
N HIS A 357 -4.38 -9.10 -5.51
CA HIS A 357 -3.06 -9.74 -5.46
C HIS A 357 -2.10 -9.11 -6.46
N ILE A 358 -0.80 -9.27 -6.24
CA ILE A 358 0.25 -8.79 -7.14
C ILE A 358 1.01 -10.00 -7.63
N LEU A 359 0.96 -10.25 -8.94
CA LEU A 359 1.70 -11.30 -9.62
C LEU A 359 3.05 -10.76 -10.11
N ARG A 360 4.13 -11.53 -9.91
CA ARG A 360 5.47 -11.12 -10.34
C ARG A 360 6.29 -12.29 -10.87
N THR A 361 7.06 -12.07 -11.94
CA THR A 361 7.96 -13.08 -12.55
C THR A 361 9.40 -12.90 -12.06
N GLY A 362 10.19 -13.96 -12.06
CA GLY A 362 11.62 -13.92 -11.77
C GLY A 362 11.99 -14.85 -10.62
N GLU A 363 13.10 -15.55 -10.81
CA GLU A 363 13.52 -16.72 -10.03
C GLU A 363 14.73 -16.44 -9.10
N THR A 364 15.02 -15.17 -8.84
CA THR A 364 16.21 -14.73 -8.09
C THR A 364 15.86 -13.76 -6.97
N LEU A 365 16.79 -13.59 -6.02
CA LEU A 365 16.66 -12.72 -4.85
C LEU A 365 17.44 -11.39 -5.01
N THR A 366 17.85 -11.07 -6.23
CA THR A 366 18.48 -9.79 -6.59
C THR A 366 17.69 -9.12 -7.72
N PRO A 367 17.73 -7.78 -7.84
CA PRO A 367 16.95 -7.06 -8.85
C PRO A 367 17.16 -7.56 -10.29
N ASP A 368 16.04 -7.71 -11.02
CA ASP A 368 16.00 -8.07 -12.45
C ASP A 368 15.13 -7.08 -13.21
N SER A 369 15.73 -6.30 -14.11
CA SER A 369 15.02 -5.33 -14.95
C SER A 369 14.08 -5.97 -15.98
N ARG A 370 14.18 -7.29 -16.21
CA ARG A 370 13.30 -8.05 -17.12
C ARG A 370 12.04 -8.56 -16.43
N GLY A 371 11.98 -8.50 -15.09
CA GLY A 371 10.85 -8.98 -14.30
C GLY A 371 9.55 -8.26 -14.66
N LEU A 372 8.48 -9.00 -14.90
CA LEU A 372 7.14 -8.47 -15.12
C LEU A 372 6.35 -8.46 -13.81
N THR A 373 5.56 -7.41 -13.60
CA THR A 373 4.68 -7.26 -12.43
C THR A 373 3.27 -6.85 -12.89
N SER A 374 2.25 -7.51 -12.36
CA SER A 374 0.83 -7.24 -12.65
C SER A 374 -0.01 -7.28 -11.37
N THR A 375 -1.04 -6.43 -11.28
CA THR A 375 -1.99 -6.44 -10.17
C THR A 375 -3.30 -7.04 -10.64
N VAL A 376 -3.89 -7.94 -9.86
CA VAL A 376 -5.15 -8.64 -10.16
C VAL A 376 -6.16 -8.43 -9.04
N TRP A 377 -7.45 -8.46 -9.37
CA TRP A 377 -8.53 -8.27 -8.41
C TRP A 377 -9.60 -9.35 -8.56
N MET A 378 -10.18 -9.77 -7.44
CA MET A 378 -11.26 -10.76 -7.45
C MET A 378 -12.44 -10.32 -8.32
N ALA A 379 -12.72 -9.01 -8.40
CA ALA A 379 -13.79 -8.41 -9.21
C ALA A 379 -13.51 -8.38 -10.74
N GLY A 380 -12.86 -9.43 -11.28
CA GLY A 380 -12.68 -9.62 -12.73
C GLY A 380 -11.70 -8.67 -13.42
N THR A 381 -10.73 -8.11 -12.67
CA THR A 381 -9.56 -7.43 -13.29
C THR A 381 -8.44 -8.46 -13.33
N PHE A 382 -8.25 -9.07 -14.49
CA PHE A 382 -7.40 -10.25 -14.64
C PHE A 382 -5.91 -9.92 -14.72
N HIS A 383 -5.58 -8.73 -15.22
CA HIS A 383 -4.27 -8.07 -15.12
C HIS A 383 -4.48 -6.56 -15.14
N SER A 384 -3.67 -5.81 -14.41
CA SER A 384 -3.69 -4.34 -14.38
C SER A 384 -2.34 -3.81 -13.93
N GLN A 385 -2.07 -2.54 -14.21
CA GLN A 385 -0.81 -1.89 -13.86
C GLN A 385 0.41 -2.74 -14.28
N ILE A 386 0.40 -3.22 -15.51
CA ILE A 386 1.42 -4.16 -15.99
C ILE A 386 2.70 -3.37 -16.27
N THR A 387 3.80 -3.78 -15.65
CA THR A 387 5.09 -3.09 -15.75
C THR A 387 6.22 -4.10 -15.93
N ARG A 388 7.33 -3.63 -16.53
CA ARG A 388 8.58 -4.38 -16.65
C ARG A 388 9.66 -3.66 -15.84
N GLY A 389 10.35 -4.39 -14.98
CA GLY A 389 11.37 -3.83 -14.10
C GLY A 389 10.77 -2.84 -13.11
N HIS A 390 11.03 -1.54 -13.30
CA HIS A 390 10.62 -0.50 -12.38
C HIS A 390 9.09 -0.31 -12.38
N VAL A 391 8.43 -0.65 -11.27
CA VAL A 391 6.95 -0.72 -11.19
C VAL A 391 6.22 0.62 -11.21
N GLY A 392 6.95 1.73 -11.10
CA GLY A 392 6.42 3.10 -11.22
C GLY A 392 6.55 3.71 -12.62
N ARG A 393 7.08 2.99 -13.62
CA ARG A 393 7.37 3.51 -14.96
C ARG A 393 6.68 2.69 -16.04
N ASP A 394 6.33 3.37 -17.14
CA ASP A 394 5.88 2.79 -18.40
C ASP A 394 4.86 1.64 -18.30
N PRO A 395 3.76 1.80 -17.53
CA PRO A 395 2.76 0.75 -17.46
C PRO A 395 2.12 0.51 -18.84
N VAL A 396 2.00 -0.74 -19.26
CA VAL A 396 1.33 -1.15 -20.52
C VAL A 396 -0.15 -1.51 -20.32
N ALA A 397 -0.64 -1.38 -19.09
CA ALA A 397 -2.05 -1.47 -18.75
C ALA A 397 -2.37 -0.54 -17.59
N THR A 398 -3.54 0.08 -17.60
CA THR A 398 -3.97 0.95 -16.49
C THR A 398 -4.14 0.16 -15.19
N GLY A 399 -3.96 0.84 -14.05
CA GLY A 399 -4.20 0.31 -12.71
C GLY A 399 -5.60 0.66 -12.20
N ARG A 400 -6.16 -0.18 -11.34
CA ARG A 400 -7.43 0.12 -10.65
C ARG A 400 -7.24 1.29 -9.68
N ARG A 401 -8.09 2.32 -9.80
CA ARG A 401 -8.02 3.56 -9.00
C ARG A 401 -8.98 3.63 -7.81
N THR A 402 -10.00 2.78 -7.77
CA THR A 402 -11.00 2.72 -6.70
C THR A 402 -11.27 1.28 -6.25
N TYR A 403 -11.15 1.03 -4.95
CA TYR A 403 -11.46 -0.27 -4.38
C TYR A 403 -12.99 -0.47 -4.19
N LEU A 404 -13.80 0.58 -4.29
CA LEU A 404 -15.26 0.45 -4.24
C LEU A 404 -15.86 -0.08 -5.54
N GLY A 405 -15.10 -0.06 -6.65
CA GLY A 405 -15.59 -0.50 -7.96
C GLY A 405 -16.39 0.56 -8.70
N LEU A 406 -16.16 1.84 -8.38
CA LEU A 406 -16.85 2.97 -9.03
C LEU A 406 -16.43 3.20 -10.48
N GLN A 407 -15.32 2.56 -10.90
CA GLN A 407 -14.80 2.56 -12.27
C GLN A 407 -14.48 1.12 -12.66
N ARG A 408 -15.10 0.63 -13.74
CA ARG A 408 -15.07 -0.76 -14.22
C ARG A 408 -14.04 -0.98 -15.33
N ALA A 409 -13.59 0.08 -16.00
CA ALA A 409 -12.81 0.02 -17.23
C ALA A 409 -11.35 -0.44 -17.07
N HIS A 410 -10.77 -0.27 -15.88
CA HIS A 410 -9.31 -0.40 -15.68
C HIS A 410 -8.74 -1.81 -15.88
N GLY A 411 -7.58 -1.87 -16.55
CA GLY A 411 -6.79 -3.08 -16.77
C GLY A 411 -7.32 -3.96 -17.91
N VAL A 412 -7.20 -5.27 -17.73
CA VAL A 412 -7.68 -6.32 -18.64
C VAL A 412 -9.00 -6.87 -18.12
N ARG A 413 -10.05 -6.68 -18.91
CA ARG A 413 -11.44 -7.06 -18.62
C ARG A 413 -11.94 -8.03 -19.71
N VAL A 414 -12.89 -8.90 -19.37
CA VAL A 414 -13.45 -9.88 -20.30
C VAL A 414 -14.97 -9.80 -20.27
N PHE A 415 -15.56 -9.73 -21.45
CA PHE A 415 -16.99 -9.91 -21.65
C PHE A 415 -17.26 -11.26 -22.31
N VAL A 416 -18.34 -11.92 -21.89
CA VAL A 416 -18.86 -13.14 -22.51
C VAL A 416 -20.20 -12.84 -23.16
N GLU A 417 -20.41 -13.37 -24.37
CA GLU A 417 -21.67 -13.21 -25.07
C GLU A 417 -22.75 -14.14 -24.52
N ASP A 418 -23.92 -13.57 -24.22
CA ASP A 418 -25.15 -14.29 -23.92
C ASP A 418 -26.20 -14.05 -25.03
N ASP A 419 -26.90 -15.11 -25.44
CA ASP A 419 -27.86 -15.05 -26.55
C ASP A 419 -29.06 -14.12 -26.27
N ALA A 420 -29.43 -13.93 -25.00
CA ALA A 420 -30.59 -13.14 -24.60
C ALA A 420 -30.22 -11.76 -24.04
N ALA A 421 -29.11 -11.67 -23.32
CA ALA A 421 -28.67 -10.49 -22.60
C ALA A 421 -27.56 -9.69 -23.33
N GLY A 422 -27.03 -10.19 -24.45
CA GLY A 422 -25.90 -9.57 -25.14
C GLY A 422 -24.60 -9.77 -24.36
N TRP A 423 -23.70 -8.78 -24.39
CA TRP A 423 -22.44 -8.84 -23.65
C TRP A 423 -22.67 -8.76 -22.13
N GLN A 424 -22.01 -9.64 -21.39
CA GLN A 424 -21.96 -9.62 -19.93
C GLN A 424 -20.52 -9.50 -19.45
N LEU A 425 -20.26 -8.60 -18.50
CA LEU A 425 -18.92 -8.41 -17.93
C LEU A 425 -18.62 -9.50 -16.90
N LEU A 426 -17.47 -10.17 -17.03
CA LEU A 426 -16.95 -11.01 -15.95
C LEU A 426 -16.44 -10.10 -14.82
N GLU A 427 -17.24 -9.95 -13.77
CA GLU A 427 -16.97 -9.07 -12.63
C GLU A 427 -16.86 -9.90 -11.34
N CYS A 428 -17.90 -9.94 -10.50
CA CYS A 428 -17.92 -10.74 -9.28
C CYS A 428 -18.01 -12.24 -9.62
N PRO A 429 -16.98 -13.06 -9.32
CA PRO A 429 -16.99 -14.48 -9.61
C PRO A 429 -17.80 -15.25 -8.55
N SER A 430 -18.17 -16.48 -8.85
CA SER A 430 -18.69 -17.44 -7.87
C SER A 430 -17.69 -17.70 -6.73
N ALA A 431 -16.42 -17.81 -7.12
CA ALA A 431 -15.31 -18.04 -6.21
C ALA A 431 -13.97 -17.66 -6.84
N TRP A 432 -12.95 -17.56 -5.99
CA TRP A 432 -11.60 -17.20 -6.34
C TRP A 432 -10.58 -18.03 -5.58
N PHE A 433 -9.55 -18.50 -6.26
CA PHE A 433 -8.38 -19.12 -5.67
C PHE A 433 -7.17 -18.22 -5.90
N LEU A 434 -6.41 -17.98 -4.84
CA LEU A 434 -5.19 -17.19 -4.82
C LEU A 434 -4.02 -18.09 -4.41
N GLY A 435 -3.11 -18.33 -5.35
CA GLY A 435 -1.77 -18.87 -5.08
C GLY A 435 -0.71 -17.77 -5.08
N LEU A 436 0.57 -18.14 -5.01
CA LEU A 436 1.68 -17.17 -4.96
C LEU A 436 2.06 -16.58 -6.34
N ASP A 437 1.83 -17.32 -7.41
CA ASP A 437 2.17 -16.94 -8.79
C ASP A 437 0.99 -17.05 -9.76
N HIS A 438 -0.19 -17.39 -9.27
CA HIS A 438 -1.39 -17.47 -10.09
C HIS A 438 -2.65 -17.24 -9.28
N CYS A 439 -3.70 -16.83 -9.98
CA CYS A 439 -5.04 -16.64 -9.45
C CYS A 439 -6.04 -17.27 -10.40
N ARG A 440 -7.14 -17.81 -9.86
CA ARG A 440 -8.17 -18.48 -10.65
C ARG A 440 -9.56 -18.04 -10.22
N TRP A 441 -10.40 -17.67 -11.19
CA TRP A 441 -11.78 -17.24 -11.02
C TRP A 441 -12.71 -18.28 -11.60
N TRP A 442 -13.82 -18.54 -10.90
CA TRP A 442 -14.91 -19.35 -11.43
C TRP A 442 -16.17 -18.50 -11.56
N TYR A 443 -16.78 -18.51 -12.74
CA TYR A 443 -18.06 -17.89 -13.03
C TYR A 443 -19.05 -19.00 -13.39
N ALA A 444 -19.68 -19.60 -12.38
CA ALA A 444 -20.70 -20.63 -12.60
C ALA A 444 -22.02 -19.98 -13.02
N ALA A 445 -22.54 -20.38 -14.18
CA ALA A 445 -23.85 -19.95 -14.66
C ALA A 445 -24.95 -20.93 -14.21
N ALA A 446 -26.17 -20.43 -13.99
CA ALA A 446 -27.36 -21.27 -13.79
C ALA A 446 -27.81 -21.98 -15.09
N SER A 447 -27.50 -21.38 -16.24
CA SER A 447 -27.72 -21.89 -17.60
C SER A 447 -26.62 -21.37 -18.53
N GLY A 448 -25.96 -22.22 -19.31
CA GLY A 448 -24.83 -21.84 -20.18
C GLY A 448 -23.48 -22.40 -19.69
N PRO A 449 -22.36 -22.10 -20.38
CA PRO A 449 -21.08 -22.60 -19.95
C PRO A 449 -20.58 -21.86 -18.70
N ALA A 450 -20.04 -22.60 -17.72
CA ALA A 450 -19.26 -22.01 -16.63
C ALA A 450 -17.91 -21.53 -17.19
N VAL A 451 -17.51 -20.30 -16.85
CA VAL A 451 -16.22 -19.74 -17.29
C VAL A 451 -15.22 -19.85 -16.15
N GLU A 452 -14.06 -20.44 -16.43
CA GLU A 452 -12.89 -20.41 -15.57
C GLU A 452 -11.86 -19.45 -16.19
N VAL A 453 -11.30 -18.56 -15.38
CA VAL A 453 -10.21 -17.67 -15.81
C VAL A 453 -9.02 -17.92 -14.91
N THR A 454 -7.82 -18.06 -15.45
CA THR A 454 -6.56 -18.17 -14.69
C THR A 454 -5.56 -17.13 -15.17
N SER A 455 -5.08 -16.30 -14.26
CA SER A 455 -3.95 -15.39 -14.48
C SER A 455 -2.70 -15.98 -13.83
N SER A 456 -1.56 -15.98 -14.51
CA SER A 456 -0.30 -16.53 -14.00
C SER A 456 0.91 -15.62 -14.28
N ALA A 457 1.92 -15.74 -13.42
CA ALA A 457 3.25 -15.14 -13.56
C ALA A 457 4.30 -16.16 -13.07
N PRO A 458 4.59 -17.20 -13.86
CA PRO A 458 5.59 -18.20 -13.47
C PRO A 458 6.93 -17.54 -13.10
N ALA A 459 7.57 -18.05 -12.05
CA ALA A 459 8.82 -17.47 -11.58
C ALA A 459 9.99 -17.67 -12.58
N ASP A 460 10.03 -18.80 -13.28
CA ASP A 460 11.11 -19.21 -14.19
C ASP A 460 10.99 -18.62 -15.61
N GLU A 461 9.93 -17.88 -15.91
CA GLU A 461 9.69 -17.26 -17.21
C GLU A 461 9.23 -15.80 -17.07
N HIS A 462 9.86 -14.87 -17.78
CA HIS A 462 9.42 -13.46 -17.81
C HIS A 462 8.19 -13.27 -18.71
N MET A 463 7.07 -13.84 -18.27
CA MET A 463 5.82 -13.92 -19.02
C MET A 463 4.62 -13.80 -18.08
N LEU A 464 3.56 -13.13 -18.55
CA LEU A 464 2.24 -13.13 -17.90
C LEU A 464 1.27 -13.93 -18.77
N GLY A 465 0.56 -14.87 -18.15
CA GLY A 465 -0.41 -15.73 -18.82
C GLY A 465 -1.84 -15.42 -18.38
N LEU A 466 -2.79 -15.48 -19.33
CA LEU A 466 -4.22 -15.44 -19.08
C LEU A 466 -4.90 -16.59 -19.85
N ARG A 467 -5.44 -17.56 -19.13
CA ARG A 467 -6.20 -18.68 -19.71
C ARG A 467 -7.68 -18.51 -19.39
N ILE A 468 -8.54 -18.64 -20.39
CA ILE A 468 -10.00 -18.63 -20.23
C ILE A 468 -10.54 -19.95 -20.77
N THR A 469 -11.25 -20.70 -19.93
CA THR A 469 -11.84 -21.99 -20.28
C THR A 469 -13.35 -21.94 -20.07
N GLN A 470 -14.12 -22.47 -21.03
CA GLN A 470 -15.58 -22.54 -21.01
C GLN A 470 -16.01 -24.01 -20.83
N HIS A 471 -16.92 -24.29 -19.89
CA HIS A 471 -17.35 -25.65 -19.54
C HIS A 471 -18.87 -25.82 -19.54
N GLY A 472 -19.39 -27.00 -19.88
CA GLY A 472 -20.79 -27.35 -19.58
C GLY A 472 -21.85 -26.76 -20.53
N GLY A 473 -21.44 -26.30 -21.72
CA GLY A 473 -22.32 -25.81 -22.77
C GLY A 473 -21.54 -25.62 -24.09
N ALA A 474 -22.20 -25.11 -25.12
CA ALA A 474 -21.49 -24.62 -26.31
C ALA A 474 -20.69 -23.36 -25.92
N ALA A 475 -19.42 -23.31 -26.33
CA ALA A 475 -18.58 -22.13 -26.13
C ALA A 475 -19.23 -20.87 -26.73
N ARG A 476 -18.98 -19.73 -26.09
CA ARG A 476 -19.46 -18.42 -26.52
C ARG A 476 -18.31 -17.56 -27.01
N ARG A 477 -18.64 -16.47 -27.71
CA ARG A 477 -17.66 -15.44 -28.06
C ARG A 477 -17.19 -14.73 -26.80
N LEU A 478 -15.93 -14.33 -26.83
CA LEU A 478 -15.30 -13.56 -25.76
C LEU A 478 -14.81 -12.24 -26.34
N LEU A 479 -15.08 -11.14 -25.65
CA LEU A 479 -14.48 -9.84 -25.96
C LEU A 479 -13.52 -9.49 -24.84
N LEU A 480 -12.22 -9.53 -25.16
CA LEU A 480 -11.18 -9.05 -24.26
C LEU A 480 -10.99 -7.56 -24.49
N ALA A 481 -11.03 -6.79 -23.41
CA ALA A 481 -10.83 -5.35 -23.41
C ALA A 481 -9.61 -5.02 -22.55
N TRP A 482 -8.57 -4.47 -23.17
CA TRP A 482 -7.34 -4.07 -22.52
C TRP A 482 -7.20 -2.56 -22.58
N GLN A 483 -7.30 -1.89 -21.43
CA GLN A 483 -7.03 -0.47 -21.34
C GLN A 483 -5.52 -0.23 -21.22
N VAL A 484 -4.90 0.17 -22.33
CA VAL A 484 -3.45 0.38 -22.43
C VAL A 484 -3.03 1.76 -21.94
N ALA A 485 -3.94 2.74 -22.00
CA ALA A 485 -3.84 4.04 -21.35
C ALA A 485 -5.25 4.59 -21.07
N ASP A 486 -5.38 5.45 -20.07
CA ASP A 486 -6.61 6.24 -19.89
C ASP A 486 -6.55 7.53 -20.74
N ASP A 487 -7.65 8.28 -20.78
CA ASP A 487 -7.77 9.49 -21.61
C ASP A 487 -6.95 10.69 -21.09
N LEU A 488 -6.28 10.55 -19.94
CA LEU A 488 -5.39 11.55 -19.33
C LEU A 488 -3.91 11.27 -19.64
N GLY A 489 -3.58 10.05 -20.08
CA GLY A 489 -2.23 9.64 -20.46
C GLY A 489 -2.03 9.54 -21.97
N GLU A 490 -0.76 9.41 -22.37
CA GLU A 490 -0.43 9.11 -23.76
C GLU A 490 -0.56 7.60 -24.02
N PRO A 491 -1.34 7.17 -25.01
CA PRO A 491 -1.48 5.75 -25.34
C PRO A 491 -0.20 5.20 -25.98
N PRO A 492 0.18 3.94 -25.70
CA PRO A 492 1.25 3.29 -26.44
C PRO A 492 0.88 3.11 -27.90
N ALA A 493 1.89 3.07 -28.78
CA ALA A 493 1.69 2.66 -30.16
C ALA A 493 1.41 1.17 -30.21
N VAL A 494 0.30 0.77 -30.86
CA VAL A 494 -0.11 -0.63 -30.98
C VAL A 494 -0.13 -1.05 -32.46
N ALA A 495 0.53 -2.16 -32.77
CA ALA A 495 0.51 -2.78 -34.08
C ALA A 495 -0.07 -4.19 -33.98
N VAL A 496 -1.20 -4.43 -34.65
CA VAL A 496 -1.89 -5.71 -34.66
C VAL A 496 -1.41 -6.57 -35.83
N GLY A 497 -1.17 -7.86 -35.57
CA GLY A 497 -0.85 -8.88 -36.56
C GLY A 497 -1.77 -10.11 -36.43
N GLU A 498 -1.42 -11.19 -37.13
CA GLU A 498 -2.16 -12.45 -37.02
C GLU A 498 -1.94 -13.07 -35.63
N GLN A 499 -3.00 -13.13 -34.83
CA GLN A 499 -3.00 -13.69 -33.48
C GLN A 499 -1.93 -13.09 -32.52
N ALA A 500 -1.50 -11.86 -32.80
CA ALA A 500 -0.53 -11.15 -32.00
C ALA A 500 -0.74 -9.63 -32.06
N ALA A 501 -0.31 -8.93 -31.01
CA ALA A 501 -0.22 -7.47 -30.99
C ALA A 501 1.12 -7.04 -30.36
N HIS A 502 1.74 -6.03 -30.95
CA HIS A 502 2.95 -5.40 -30.44
C HIS A 502 2.61 -4.03 -29.86
N LEU A 503 3.03 -3.75 -28.63
CA LEU A 503 2.77 -2.48 -27.94
C LEU A 503 4.08 -1.80 -27.59
N ARG A 504 4.19 -0.51 -27.87
CA ARG A 504 5.38 0.30 -27.61
C ARG A 504 4.98 1.57 -26.89
N THR A 505 5.33 1.69 -25.62
CA THR A 505 5.18 2.94 -24.85
C THR A 505 6.27 3.93 -25.29
N ALA A 506 6.02 5.23 -25.15
CA ALA A 506 6.89 6.28 -25.67
C ALA A 506 8.33 6.19 -25.14
N ASP A 507 8.49 5.83 -23.87
CA ASP A 507 9.76 5.85 -23.16
C ASP A 507 10.33 4.46 -22.82
N ALA A 508 9.64 3.36 -23.18
CA ALA A 508 10.16 2.02 -22.86
C ALA A 508 11.27 1.57 -23.81
N PRO A 509 12.34 0.94 -23.28
CA PRO A 509 13.42 0.39 -24.10
C PRO A 509 13.01 -0.88 -24.89
N HIS A 510 11.86 -1.49 -24.56
CA HIS A 510 11.42 -2.75 -25.14
C HIS A 510 9.95 -2.71 -25.56
N ASP A 511 9.67 -3.34 -26.69
CA ASP A 511 8.30 -3.58 -27.15
C ASP A 511 7.69 -4.73 -26.36
N TRP A 512 6.40 -4.65 -26.11
CA TRP A 512 5.60 -5.73 -25.54
C TRP A 512 4.98 -6.55 -26.66
N ARG A 513 4.89 -7.87 -26.47
CA ARG A 513 4.22 -8.78 -27.39
C ARG A 513 3.13 -9.54 -26.65
N LEU A 514 1.90 -9.31 -27.07
CA LEU A 514 0.72 -10.11 -26.73
C LEU A 514 0.48 -11.15 -27.82
N THR A 515 0.25 -12.40 -27.46
CA THR A 515 -0.19 -13.46 -28.38
C THR A 515 -1.41 -14.18 -27.83
N TRP A 516 -2.27 -14.71 -28.69
CA TRP A 516 -3.43 -15.52 -28.29
C TRP A 516 -3.58 -16.79 -29.15
N SER A 517 -4.09 -17.88 -28.56
CA SER A 517 -4.09 -19.21 -29.20
C SER A 517 -5.26 -19.50 -30.15
N ALA A 518 -6.38 -18.79 -30.01
CA ALA A 518 -7.61 -19.04 -30.75
C ALA A 518 -7.83 -18.03 -31.90
N PRO A 519 -8.58 -18.36 -32.96
CA PRO A 519 -9.00 -17.38 -33.96
C PRO A 519 -9.72 -16.21 -33.29
N GLY A 520 -9.26 -15.00 -33.57
CA GLY A 520 -9.83 -13.80 -32.99
C GLY A 520 -9.36 -12.56 -33.74
N ASP A 521 -10.25 -11.59 -33.80
CA ASP A 521 -10.04 -10.34 -34.50
C ASP A 521 -9.64 -9.26 -33.48
N ALA A 522 -8.51 -8.59 -33.70
CA ALA A 522 -7.98 -7.61 -32.77
C ALA A 522 -8.04 -6.19 -33.36
N GLU A 523 -8.41 -5.22 -32.54
CA GLU A 523 -8.64 -3.84 -32.95
C GLU A 523 -8.07 -2.85 -31.93
N VAL A 524 -7.46 -1.78 -32.42
CA VAL A 524 -6.98 -0.65 -31.60
C VAL A 524 -8.09 0.40 -31.51
N GLY A 525 -8.33 0.89 -30.30
CA GLY A 525 -9.41 1.80 -29.98
C GLY A 525 -10.59 1.12 -29.29
N ASP A 526 -11.57 1.93 -28.91
CA ASP A 526 -12.71 1.52 -28.09
C ASP A 526 -13.99 1.24 -28.89
N GLY A 527 -13.94 1.21 -30.24
CA GLY A 527 -15.13 1.04 -31.08
C GLY A 527 -16.04 -0.11 -30.66
N ARG A 528 -15.48 -1.29 -30.30
CA ARG A 528 -16.25 -2.45 -29.82
C ARG A 528 -16.84 -2.31 -28.43
N LEU A 529 -16.37 -1.32 -27.67
CA LEU A 529 -16.83 -1.00 -26.32
C LEU A 529 -17.88 0.11 -26.33
N GLN A 530 -18.12 0.73 -27.48
CA GLN A 530 -19.13 1.76 -27.70
C GLN A 530 -20.40 1.11 -28.27
N ASP A 531 -21.58 1.43 -27.74
CA ASP A 531 -22.84 0.82 -28.20
C ASP A 531 -23.16 1.18 -29.66
N ASP A 532 -22.60 2.29 -30.18
CA ASP A 532 -22.75 2.72 -31.57
C ASP A 532 -21.60 2.30 -32.50
N GLY A 533 -20.58 1.61 -31.97
CA GLY A 533 -19.42 1.15 -32.74
C GLY A 533 -18.41 2.23 -33.11
N VAL A 534 -18.59 3.48 -32.68
CA VAL A 534 -17.73 4.61 -33.10
C VAL A 534 -16.59 4.80 -32.11
N SER A 535 -15.36 4.57 -32.56
CA SER A 535 -14.15 4.78 -31.75
C SER A 535 -13.98 6.26 -31.37
N ARG A 536 -13.73 6.51 -30.09
CA ARG A 536 -13.58 7.83 -29.47
C ARG A 536 -12.31 7.90 -28.61
N GLY A 537 -11.76 6.77 -28.18
CA GLY A 537 -10.58 6.68 -27.32
C GLY A 537 -9.52 5.72 -27.91
N PRO A 538 -8.30 6.18 -28.20
CA PRO A 538 -7.23 5.33 -28.75
C PRO A 538 -6.54 4.44 -27.69
N GLY A 539 -6.82 4.63 -26.40
CA GLY A 539 -6.17 3.95 -25.26
C GLY A 539 -6.58 2.49 -25.04
N TRP A 540 -6.98 1.78 -26.08
CA TRP A 540 -7.58 0.45 -25.98
C TRP A 540 -7.03 -0.53 -27.02
N LEU A 541 -6.89 -1.78 -26.59
CA LEU A 541 -6.73 -2.94 -27.46
C LEU A 541 -7.86 -3.92 -27.14
N THR A 542 -8.66 -4.27 -28.15
CA THR A 542 -9.72 -5.26 -28.00
C THR A 542 -9.44 -6.50 -28.84
N VAL A 543 -9.82 -7.68 -28.34
CA VAL A 543 -9.73 -8.94 -29.08
C VAL A 543 -11.08 -9.66 -28.99
N LEU A 544 -11.75 -9.82 -30.13
CA LEU A 544 -12.98 -10.61 -30.24
C LEU A 544 -12.60 -12.03 -30.64
N VAL A 545 -12.75 -12.97 -29.71
CA VAL A 545 -12.41 -14.37 -29.89
C VAL A 545 -13.66 -15.16 -30.30
N ASP A 546 -13.52 -15.99 -31.33
CA ASP A 546 -14.57 -16.89 -31.79
C ASP A 546 -14.92 -17.95 -30.72
N PRO A 547 -16.09 -18.60 -30.80
CA PRO A 547 -16.47 -19.64 -29.85
C PRO A 547 -15.44 -20.77 -29.75
N VAL A 548 -14.77 -20.86 -28.60
CA VAL A 548 -13.75 -21.87 -28.30
C VAL A 548 -13.82 -22.29 -26.84
N ASP A 549 -13.57 -23.58 -26.58
CA ASP A 549 -13.59 -24.14 -25.21
C ASP A 549 -12.45 -23.56 -24.36
N GLU A 550 -11.33 -23.17 -24.98
CA GLU A 550 -10.18 -22.60 -24.29
C GLU A 550 -9.45 -21.59 -25.18
N VAL A 551 -9.07 -20.46 -24.59
CA VAL A 551 -8.13 -19.51 -25.19
C VAL A 551 -7.04 -19.18 -24.18
N GLU A 552 -5.80 -19.14 -24.64
CA GLU A 552 -4.63 -18.74 -23.87
C GLU A 552 -4.08 -17.45 -24.47
N LEU A 553 -3.77 -16.49 -23.60
CA LEU A 553 -3.07 -15.26 -23.93
C LEU A 553 -1.78 -15.18 -23.16
N THR A 554 -0.75 -14.68 -23.82
CA THR A 554 0.59 -14.57 -23.29
C THR A 554 1.11 -13.17 -23.57
N LEU A 555 1.52 -12.47 -22.51
CA LEU A 555 2.24 -11.20 -22.62
C LEU A 555 3.69 -11.39 -22.24
N THR A 556 4.58 -10.94 -23.12
CA THR A 556 6.04 -10.92 -22.93
C THR A 556 6.60 -9.55 -23.29
N ALA A 557 7.77 -9.21 -22.78
CA ALA A 557 8.55 -8.10 -23.28
C ALA A 557 9.60 -8.63 -24.27
N GLU A 558 9.61 -8.12 -25.51
CA GLU A 558 10.57 -8.53 -26.53
C GLU A 558 11.97 -7.97 -26.21
N THR A 559 12.97 -8.85 -26.18
CA THR A 559 14.38 -8.43 -26.19
C THR A 559 14.65 -7.81 -27.56
N GLY A 560 15.04 -6.52 -27.60
CA GLY A 560 15.14 -5.76 -28.83
C GLY A 560 15.99 -6.45 -29.92
N ARG A 561 15.51 -6.43 -31.17
CA ARG A 561 16.30 -6.86 -32.33
C ARG A 561 17.38 -5.82 -32.64
N GLY A 562 18.56 -5.98 -32.06
CA GLY A 562 19.77 -5.26 -32.50
C GLY A 562 20.91 -5.34 -31.50
N PRO A 563 22.15 -5.65 -31.93
CA PRO A 563 23.33 -5.66 -31.05
C PRO A 563 23.69 -4.27 -30.47
N ASP A 564 23.09 -3.17 -30.97
CA ASP A 564 23.37 -1.79 -30.55
C ASP A 564 22.31 -1.17 -29.61
N ARG A 565 21.20 -1.87 -29.28
CA ARG A 565 20.18 -1.40 -28.30
C ARG A 565 20.16 -2.17 -26.98
N LEU A 566 20.98 -3.21 -26.84
CA LEU A 566 21.38 -3.75 -25.54
C LEU A 566 22.43 -2.82 -24.90
N GLY A 567 22.11 -1.54 -24.76
CA GLY A 567 23.03 -0.54 -24.25
C GLY A 567 22.91 -0.41 -22.74
N GLY A 568 23.89 -0.90 -21.97
CA GLY A 568 24.28 -0.39 -20.64
C GLY A 568 23.30 -0.38 -19.45
N ASP A 569 21.98 -0.47 -19.66
CA ASP A 569 20.95 -0.05 -18.70
C ASP A 569 20.09 -1.21 -18.15
N GLU A 570 20.27 -2.44 -18.62
CA GLU A 570 19.61 -3.61 -18.01
C GLU A 570 20.36 -4.07 -16.75
N VAL A 571 19.63 -4.15 -15.64
CA VAL A 571 20.11 -4.81 -14.42
C VAL A 571 19.72 -6.29 -14.51
N LEU A 572 20.74 -7.16 -14.49
CA LEU A 572 20.57 -8.61 -14.44
C LEU A 572 20.86 -9.14 -13.02
N PRO A 573 20.23 -10.25 -12.61
CA PRO A 573 20.49 -10.86 -11.31
C PRO A 573 21.95 -11.27 -11.13
N ARG A 574 22.44 -11.12 -9.90
CA ARG A 574 23.77 -11.62 -9.49
C ARG A 574 23.69 -12.94 -8.73
N SER A 575 22.55 -13.22 -8.10
CA SER A 575 22.29 -14.47 -7.38
C SER A 575 21.93 -15.61 -8.34
N PRO A 576 22.26 -16.87 -8.02
CA PRO A 576 21.83 -18.03 -8.81
C PRO A 576 20.30 -18.11 -8.95
N ALA A 577 19.84 -18.58 -10.10
CA ALA A 577 18.44 -18.91 -10.35
C ALA A 577 17.97 -20.07 -9.46
N LEU A 578 16.82 -19.89 -8.80
CA LEU A 578 16.15 -20.94 -8.02
C LEU A 578 15.20 -21.81 -8.86
N GLY A 579 14.93 -21.43 -10.11
CA GLY A 579 14.07 -22.20 -11.01
C GLY A 579 12.64 -22.34 -10.50
N ARG A 580 12.02 -23.46 -10.90
CA ARG A 580 10.67 -23.87 -10.51
C ARG A 580 10.47 -24.04 -9.01
N ASP A 581 11.57 -24.16 -8.26
CA ASP A 581 11.55 -24.32 -6.82
C ASP A 581 11.55 -22.99 -6.06
N PHE A 582 11.54 -21.84 -6.76
CA PHE A 582 11.63 -20.50 -6.18
C PHE A 582 10.66 -20.30 -4.99
N TRP A 583 9.36 -20.53 -5.19
CA TRP A 583 8.37 -20.33 -4.13
C TRP A 583 8.50 -21.34 -2.99
N ARG A 584 8.89 -22.58 -3.28
CA ARG A 584 9.13 -23.59 -2.23
C ARG A 584 10.34 -23.21 -1.36
N ARG A 585 11.41 -22.71 -1.98
CA ARG A 585 12.67 -22.30 -1.30
C ARG A 585 12.58 -20.92 -0.63
N THR A 586 11.55 -20.13 -0.91
CA THR A 586 11.33 -18.80 -0.32
C THR A 586 10.10 -18.81 0.60
N ALA A 587 8.89 -18.79 0.03
CA ALA A 587 7.64 -18.78 0.77
C ALA A 587 7.38 -20.05 1.59
N GLY A 588 7.89 -21.20 1.14
CA GLY A 588 7.86 -22.46 1.89
C GLY A 588 9.04 -22.68 2.84
N ALA A 589 9.97 -21.72 2.96
CA ALA A 589 11.20 -21.90 3.73
C ALA A 589 10.97 -21.97 5.24
N VAL A 590 9.94 -21.27 5.74
CA VAL A 590 9.66 -21.15 7.17
C VAL A 590 8.25 -21.65 7.47
N SER A 591 8.12 -22.60 8.39
CA SER A 591 6.84 -23.02 8.95
C SER A 591 6.99 -23.43 10.41
N LEU A 592 5.89 -23.38 11.16
CA LEU A 592 5.87 -23.79 12.56
C LEU A 592 4.53 -24.45 12.94
N THR A 593 4.61 -25.45 13.80
CA THR A 593 3.45 -26.13 14.38
C THR A 593 3.69 -26.41 15.86
N SER A 594 2.64 -26.41 16.67
CA SER A 594 2.74 -26.75 18.09
C SER A 594 1.91 -28.00 18.37
N SER A 595 2.48 -28.95 19.12
CA SER A 595 1.71 -30.09 19.62
C SER A 595 0.97 -29.78 20.92
N THR A 596 1.31 -28.67 21.59
CA THR A 596 0.63 -28.14 22.77
C THR A 596 -0.65 -27.40 22.39
N GLU A 597 -1.79 -27.85 22.94
CA GLU A 597 -3.12 -27.38 22.53
C GLU A 597 -3.37 -25.88 22.76
N SER A 598 -2.91 -25.32 23.89
CA SER A 598 -3.10 -23.90 24.22
C SER A 598 -2.41 -22.92 23.26
N HIS A 599 -1.40 -23.39 22.53
CA HIS A 599 -0.59 -22.56 21.62
C HIS A 599 -0.75 -22.99 20.14
N ARG A 600 -1.37 -24.15 19.88
CA ARG A 600 -1.54 -24.74 18.54
C ARG A 600 -2.15 -23.75 17.56
N ALA A 601 -3.30 -23.18 17.91
CA ALA A 601 -4.03 -22.27 17.03
C ALA A 601 -3.18 -21.06 16.62
N ARG A 602 -2.51 -20.39 17.58
CA ARG A 602 -1.67 -19.22 17.32
C ARG A 602 -0.47 -19.56 16.42
N ALA A 603 0.20 -20.68 16.68
CA ALA A 603 1.32 -21.13 15.87
C ALA A 603 0.90 -21.47 14.42
N GLU A 604 -0.20 -22.21 14.26
CA GLU A 604 -0.73 -22.58 12.95
C GLU A 604 -1.25 -21.37 12.17
N GLN A 605 -1.94 -20.43 12.82
CA GLN A 605 -2.40 -19.16 12.24
C GLN A 605 -1.23 -18.32 11.70
N LEU A 606 -0.16 -18.19 12.49
CA LEU A 606 1.05 -17.51 12.06
C LEU A 606 1.69 -18.26 10.89
N SER A 607 1.86 -19.58 11.00
CA SER A 607 2.48 -20.40 9.96
C SER A 607 1.73 -20.37 8.63
N ALA A 608 0.39 -20.28 8.66
CA ALA A 608 -0.44 -20.19 7.46
C ALA A 608 -0.26 -18.85 6.71
N ALA A 609 0.13 -17.78 7.40
CA ALA A 609 0.36 -16.47 6.80
C ALA A 609 1.79 -16.29 6.24
N LEU A 610 2.78 -17.05 6.73
CA LEU A 610 4.20 -16.88 6.36
C LEU A 610 4.46 -16.95 4.84
N PRO A 611 3.85 -17.87 4.06
CA PRO A 611 4.07 -17.90 2.62
C PRO A 611 3.61 -16.61 1.92
N PHE A 612 2.46 -16.06 2.33
CA PHE A 612 1.97 -14.79 1.81
C PHE A 612 2.81 -13.60 2.27
N PHE A 613 3.34 -13.62 3.49
CA PHE A 613 4.24 -12.59 3.98
C PHE A 613 5.58 -12.62 3.25
N ALA A 614 6.13 -13.79 2.93
CA ALA A 614 7.31 -13.91 2.07
C ALA A 614 7.05 -13.36 0.67
N HIS A 615 5.90 -13.68 0.08
CA HIS A 615 5.47 -13.09 -1.18
C HIS A 615 5.34 -11.55 -1.08
N ASN A 616 4.67 -11.01 -0.06
CA ASN A 616 4.52 -9.58 0.12
C ASN A 616 5.86 -8.87 0.36
N ALA A 617 6.78 -9.49 1.11
CA ALA A 617 8.14 -8.98 1.30
C ALA A 617 8.94 -8.96 -0.01
N LEU A 618 8.80 -9.98 -0.85
CA LEU A 618 9.41 -10.02 -2.19
C LEU A 618 8.82 -8.96 -3.13
N VAL A 619 7.52 -8.69 -3.05
CA VAL A 619 6.90 -7.57 -3.78
C VAL A 619 7.46 -6.24 -3.27
N HIS A 620 7.46 -6.00 -1.96
CA HIS A 620 8.04 -4.80 -1.36
C HIS A 620 9.52 -4.60 -1.74
N TYR A 621 10.27 -5.69 -1.90
CA TYR A 621 11.69 -5.67 -2.27
C TYR A 621 11.92 -5.49 -3.78
N LEU A 622 11.41 -6.38 -4.62
CA LEU A 622 11.78 -6.47 -6.04
C LEU A 622 10.81 -5.76 -6.99
N SER A 623 9.59 -5.49 -6.52
CA SER A 623 8.50 -4.89 -7.30
C SER A 623 7.70 -3.88 -6.45
N PRO A 624 8.36 -2.86 -5.83
CA PRO A 624 7.83 -2.09 -4.70
C PRO A 624 6.55 -1.31 -5.04
N ARG A 625 5.39 -1.93 -4.77
CA ARG A 625 4.05 -1.32 -4.78
C ARG A 625 3.06 -2.16 -3.96
N GLY A 626 1.92 -1.57 -3.60
CA GLY A 626 0.82 -2.21 -2.87
C GLY A 626 -0.50 -2.17 -3.64
N LEU A 627 -1.59 -2.60 -2.98
CA LEU A 627 -2.93 -2.53 -3.57
C LEU A 627 -3.50 -1.11 -3.49
N GLU A 628 -3.38 -0.45 -2.34
CA GLU A 628 -3.75 0.95 -2.15
C GLU A 628 -2.59 1.90 -2.47
N GLN A 629 -1.36 1.52 -2.13
CA GLN A 629 -0.14 2.26 -2.49
C GLN A 629 0.43 1.75 -3.81
N PHE A 630 -0.33 1.92 -4.90
CA PHE A 630 0.07 1.42 -6.21
C PHE A 630 1.18 2.25 -6.86
N SER A 631 1.40 3.50 -6.43
CA SER A 631 2.54 4.33 -6.83
C SER A 631 3.75 4.07 -5.93
N GLY A 632 4.75 3.42 -6.49
CA GLY A 632 6.02 3.11 -5.85
C GLY A 632 7.14 3.02 -6.88
N GLY A 633 8.01 2.02 -6.78
CA GLY A 633 9.11 1.80 -7.73
C GLY A 633 10.49 2.07 -7.17
N ALA A 634 10.63 3.07 -6.30
CA ALA A 634 11.86 3.34 -5.56
C ALA A 634 11.98 2.45 -4.31
N TRP A 635 13.20 2.32 -3.80
CA TRP A 635 13.47 1.80 -2.46
C TRP A 635 13.48 2.96 -1.46
N GLY A 636 12.59 2.92 -0.47
CA GLY A 636 12.74 3.74 0.73
C GLY A 636 13.99 3.30 1.49
N THR A 637 14.90 4.23 1.80
CA THR A 637 16.21 3.90 2.38
C THR A 637 16.08 3.16 3.71
N ARG A 638 15.14 3.59 4.58
CA ARG A 638 14.85 2.87 5.82
C ARG A 638 14.16 1.53 5.60
N ASP A 639 13.34 1.44 4.55
CA ASP A 639 12.46 0.30 4.31
C ASP A 639 13.25 -0.90 3.79
N ILE A 640 14.15 -0.66 2.84
CA ILE A 640 15.05 -1.68 2.27
C ILE A 640 15.98 -2.26 3.35
N SER A 641 16.44 -1.44 4.29
CA SER A 641 17.27 -1.84 5.43
C SER A 641 16.52 -2.67 6.49
N GLN A 642 15.18 -2.75 6.42
CA GLN A 642 14.36 -3.44 7.41
C GLN A 642 13.66 -4.66 6.84
N GLY A 643 12.63 -4.47 6.01
CA GLY A 643 11.79 -5.57 5.53
C GLY A 643 12.57 -6.53 4.63
N PRO A 644 13.15 -6.06 3.52
CA PRO A 644 13.93 -6.90 2.61
C PRO A 644 15.18 -7.50 3.23
N VAL A 645 15.96 -6.74 4.02
CA VAL A 645 17.07 -7.33 4.80
C VAL A 645 16.54 -8.41 5.75
N GLY A 646 15.42 -8.18 6.43
CA GLY A 646 14.79 -9.18 7.30
C GLY A 646 14.35 -10.45 6.56
N LEU A 647 13.76 -10.32 5.37
CA LEU A 647 13.43 -11.43 4.48
C LEU A 647 14.68 -12.22 4.10
N LEU A 648 15.71 -11.56 3.58
CA LEU A 648 16.93 -12.21 3.09
C LEU A 648 17.70 -12.89 4.23
N THR A 649 17.74 -12.27 5.41
CA THR A 649 18.30 -12.86 6.63
C THR A 649 17.52 -14.10 7.05
N ALA A 650 16.18 -14.05 7.07
CA ALA A 650 15.34 -15.20 7.40
C ALA A 650 15.51 -16.37 6.41
N LEU A 651 15.85 -16.08 5.14
CA LEU A 651 16.19 -17.06 4.12
C LEU A 651 17.64 -17.55 4.19
N GLY A 652 18.48 -16.91 5.01
CA GLY A 652 19.91 -17.20 5.10
C GLY A 652 20.74 -16.75 3.89
N ASP A 653 20.21 -15.86 3.03
CA ASP A 653 20.88 -15.40 1.81
C ASP A 653 21.66 -14.10 2.04
N GLN A 654 22.85 -14.25 2.63
CA GLN A 654 23.75 -13.14 2.91
C GLN A 654 24.38 -12.54 1.63
N ALA A 655 24.44 -13.27 0.52
CA ALA A 655 24.95 -12.74 -0.73
C ALA A 655 24.00 -11.66 -1.29
N SER A 656 22.69 -11.91 -1.21
CA SER A 656 21.68 -10.93 -1.59
C SER A 656 21.64 -9.74 -0.62
N VAL A 657 21.87 -9.92 0.69
CA VAL A 657 22.03 -8.81 1.65
C VAL A 657 23.21 -7.91 1.25
N ARG A 658 24.34 -8.51 0.86
CA ARG A 658 25.52 -7.77 0.36
C ARG A 658 25.18 -6.94 -0.88
N ASP A 659 24.41 -7.49 -1.83
CA ASP A 659 23.98 -6.74 -3.03
C ASP A 659 23.11 -5.53 -2.67
N VAL A 660 22.17 -5.70 -1.72
CA VAL A 660 21.35 -4.60 -1.19
C VAL A 660 22.23 -3.50 -0.60
N LEU A 661 23.19 -3.85 0.25
CA LEU A 661 24.09 -2.88 0.88
C LEU A 661 24.90 -2.10 -0.17
N LEU A 662 25.45 -2.76 -1.18
CA LEU A 662 26.21 -2.07 -2.24
C LEU A 662 25.36 -1.09 -3.04
N ARG A 663 24.12 -1.47 -3.38
CA ARG A 663 23.19 -0.56 -4.06
C ARG A 663 22.82 0.63 -3.18
N LEU A 664 22.61 0.37 -1.90
CA LEU A 664 22.31 1.40 -0.92
C LEU A 664 23.48 2.37 -0.72
N PHE A 665 24.71 1.89 -0.58
CA PHE A 665 25.90 2.75 -0.44
C PHE A 665 26.18 3.57 -1.70
N ARG A 666 25.86 3.05 -2.89
CA ARG A 666 25.94 3.80 -4.15
C ARG A 666 24.95 4.99 -4.20
N ALA A 667 23.83 4.90 -3.48
CA ALA A 667 22.84 5.98 -3.41
C ALA A 667 23.15 7.02 -2.31
N GLN A 668 24.25 6.87 -1.56
CA GLN A 668 24.62 7.79 -0.50
C GLN A 668 24.99 9.17 -1.06
N ASN A 669 24.50 10.22 -0.42
CA ASN A 669 24.89 11.60 -0.72
C ASN A 669 26.37 11.80 -0.34
N ALA A 670 27.10 12.64 -1.09
CA ALA A 670 28.50 12.93 -0.86
C ALA A 670 28.81 13.49 0.54
N ARG A 671 27.82 14.16 1.16
CA ARG A 671 27.85 14.66 2.54
C ARG A 671 27.67 13.60 3.63
N GLY A 672 27.38 12.35 3.28
CA GLY A 672 27.37 11.21 4.21
C GLY A 672 26.01 10.70 4.67
N ASP A 673 24.90 11.37 4.33
CA ASP A 673 23.53 10.88 4.55
C ASP A 673 22.93 10.26 3.27
N TRP A 674 21.65 9.89 3.33
CA TRP A 674 20.92 9.27 2.21
C TRP A 674 19.65 10.05 1.88
N PRO A 675 19.16 9.95 0.63
CA PRO A 675 17.83 10.41 0.27
C PRO A 675 16.76 9.58 1.01
N GLN A 676 15.54 10.12 1.10
CA GLN A 676 14.39 9.42 1.68
C GLN A 676 14.10 8.09 0.98
N ALA A 677 14.20 8.11 -0.35
CA ALA A 677 14.09 6.95 -1.24
C ALA A 677 14.97 7.14 -2.48
N PHE A 678 15.34 6.06 -3.15
CA PHE A 678 16.14 6.09 -4.38
C PHE A 678 15.76 4.98 -5.35
N ASP A 679 15.98 5.22 -6.65
CA ASP A 679 15.80 4.20 -7.67
C ASP A 679 16.92 3.16 -7.61
N PHE A 680 16.57 1.87 -7.64
CA PHE A 680 17.52 0.76 -7.67
C PHE A 680 17.65 0.10 -9.05
N LEU A 681 16.81 0.54 -9.99
CA LEU A 681 16.82 0.19 -11.41
C LEU A 681 17.01 1.47 -12.24
N PRO A 682 17.75 1.42 -13.35
CA PRO A 682 18.01 2.59 -14.19
C PRO A 682 16.76 3.34 -14.70
N PRO A 683 16.90 4.63 -15.03
CA PRO A 683 18.06 5.48 -14.73
C PRO A 683 18.23 5.67 -13.21
N LEU A 684 19.48 5.57 -12.74
CA LEU A 684 19.83 5.85 -11.35
C LEU A 684 20.15 7.34 -11.20
N ALA A 685 19.93 7.90 -10.01
CA ALA A 685 20.33 9.26 -9.70
C ALA A 685 21.85 9.44 -9.96
N SER A 686 22.20 10.48 -10.69
CA SER A 686 23.59 10.80 -11.06
C SER A 686 24.07 12.11 -10.47
N ALA A 687 23.17 12.95 -9.93
CA ALA A 687 23.45 14.24 -9.34
C ALA A 687 22.27 14.68 -8.46
N GLY A 688 22.48 15.72 -7.65
CA GLY A 688 21.47 16.34 -6.80
C GLY A 688 21.26 15.57 -5.50
N GLN A 689 21.98 15.99 -4.44
CA GLN A 689 21.80 15.42 -3.11
C GLN A 689 20.41 15.76 -2.56
N GLN A 690 19.69 14.76 -2.05
CA GLN A 690 18.34 14.93 -1.51
C GLN A 690 18.29 14.69 0.00
N ASP A 691 17.43 15.42 0.69
CA ASP A 691 17.23 15.31 2.13
C ASP A 691 16.34 14.12 2.51
N SER A 692 16.33 13.79 3.80
CA SER A 692 15.54 12.72 4.39
C SER A 692 15.21 13.02 5.85
N HIS A 693 14.38 12.19 6.46
CA HIS A 693 14.14 12.22 7.91
C HIS A 693 15.43 11.91 8.69
N GLY A 694 15.53 12.43 9.91
CA GLY A 694 16.73 12.31 10.74
C GLY A 694 17.08 10.86 11.11
N ASP A 695 16.12 9.94 11.05
CA ASP A 695 16.32 8.52 11.33
C ASP A 695 17.01 7.75 10.20
N VAL A 696 16.90 8.24 8.95
CA VAL A 696 17.22 7.47 7.75
C VAL A 696 18.69 7.08 7.68
N VAL A 697 19.61 7.93 8.16
CA VAL A 697 21.06 7.67 8.15
C VAL A 697 21.48 6.46 9.00
N PHE A 698 20.71 6.11 10.04
CA PHE A 698 21.08 5.04 10.96
C PHE A 698 20.80 3.64 10.41
N TRP A 699 19.81 3.49 9.53
CA TRP A 699 19.39 2.19 9.01
C TRP A 699 20.44 1.51 8.10
N PRO A 700 21.06 2.22 7.12
CA PRO A 700 22.24 1.74 6.41
C PRO A 700 23.38 1.27 7.33
N VAL A 701 23.68 2.08 8.35
CA VAL A 701 24.75 1.83 9.31
C VAL A 701 24.48 0.57 10.13
N LEU A 702 23.25 0.44 10.64
CA LEU A 702 22.80 -0.73 11.38
C LEU A 702 22.85 -2.00 10.50
N ALA A 703 22.35 -1.93 9.27
CA ALA A 703 22.35 -3.06 8.35
C ALA A 703 23.77 -3.50 7.97
N ALA A 704 24.69 -2.57 7.74
CA ALA A 704 26.09 -2.86 7.44
C ALA A 704 26.80 -3.50 8.65
N GLY A 705 26.60 -2.96 9.86
CA GLY A 705 27.15 -3.53 11.08
C GLY A 705 26.64 -4.96 11.35
N ASP A 706 25.34 -5.19 11.19
CA ASP A 706 24.74 -6.51 11.40
C ASP A 706 25.21 -7.51 10.34
N TYR A 707 25.36 -7.08 9.08
CA TYR A 707 25.96 -7.90 8.02
C TYR A 707 27.39 -8.33 8.38
N LEU A 708 28.26 -7.38 8.74
CA LEU A 708 29.65 -7.67 9.10
C LEU A 708 29.76 -8.59 10.32
N ARG A 709 28.91 -8.40 11.33
CA ARG A 709 28.84 -9.29 12.50
C ARG A 709 28.34 -10.69 12.14
N THR A 710 27.44 -10.79 11.16
CA THR A 710 26.85 -12.05 10.70
C THR A 710 27.79 -12.85 9.81
N THR A 711 28.47 -12.20 8.85
CA THR A 711 29.28 -12.88 7.82
C THR A 711 30.77 -12.84 8.08
N ARG A 712 31.25 -11.87 8.88
CA ARG A 712 32.67 -11.48 8.98
C ARG A 712 33.31 -11.15 7.64
N ASP A 713 32.52 -10.79 6.63
CA ASP A 713 33.01 -10.44 5.29
C ASP A 713 33.66 -9.04 5.29
N ALA A 714 34.95 -8.99 5.62
CA ALA A 714 35.73 -7.76 5.57
C ALA A 714 35.86 -7.19 4.14
N SER A 715 35.64 -7.99 3.09
CA SER A 715 35.78 -7.53 1.70
C SER A 715 34.74 -6.46 1.33
N LEU A 716 33.59 -6.43 2.03
CA LEU A 716 32.60 -5.36 1.86
C LEU A 716 33.23 -3.98 2.05
N LEU A 717 34.14 -3.83 3.01
CA LEU A 717 34.75 -2.54 3.36
C LEU A 717 35.67 -1.98 2.26
N ASP A 718 36.21 -2.86 1.41
CA ASP A 718 37.13 -2.52 0.33
C ASP A 718 36.41 -2.27 -1.02
N GLU A 719 35.11 -2.60 -1.11
CA GLU A 719 34.29 -2.35 -2.31
C GLU A 719 34.24 -0.86 -2.63
N ARG A 720 34.51 -0.49 -3.88
CA ARG A 720 34.61 0.91 -4.30
C ARG A 720 33.34 1.35 -5.01
N LEU A 721 32.72 2.41 -4.51
CA LEU A 721 31.47 2.96 -5.03
C LEU A 721 31.54 4.49 -5.05
N PRO A 722 30.86 5.17 -5.99
CA PRO A 722 30.75 6.62 -5.96
C PRO A 722 29.68 7.06 -4.95
N PHE A 723 29.76 8.31 -4.51
CA PHE A 723 28.66 9.03 -3.88
C PHE A 723 27.87 9.84 -4.92
N VAL A 724 26.64 10.22 -4.58
CA VAL A 724 25.86 11.22 -5.33
C VAL A 724 26.23 12.61 -4.82
N GLY A 725 26.87 13.44 -5.66
CA GLY A 725 27.14 14.86 -5.37
C GLY A 725 26.13 15.79 -6.02
N ASP A 726 26.24 17.10 -5.76
CA ASP A 726 25.31 18.10 -6.32
C ASP A 726 25.41 18.18 -7.85
N ASP A 727 26.62 18.17 -8.38
CA ASP A 727 26.90 18.35 -9.82
C ASP A 727 27.16 17.03 -10.56
N GLY A 728 27.14 15.89 -9.86
CA GLY A 728 27.49 14.59 -10.45
C GLY A 728 27.93 13.55 -9.42
N LEU A 729 28.16 12.31 -9.91
CA LEU A 729 28.78 11.25 -9.12
C LEU A 729 30.23 11.61 -8.77
N THR A 730 30.66 11.29 -7.56
CA THR A 730 32.06 11.45 -7.14
C THR A 730 32.96 10.36 -7.74
N VAL A 731 34.27 10.47 -7.51
CA VAL A 731 35.17 9.32 -7.70
C VAL A 731 34.77 8.18 -6.76
N ASP A 732 34.98 6.94 -7.21
CA ASP A 732 34.69 5.76 -6.40
C ASP A 732 35.59 5.72 -5.17
N GLU A 733 35.01 5.50 -3.99
CA GLU A 733 35.67 5.37 -2.70
C GLU A 733 35.27 4.07 -2.01
N PRO A 734 36.12 3.51 -1.12
CA PRO A 734 35.81 2.25 -0.47
C PRO A 734 34.65 2.42 0.53
N VAL A 735 33.83 1.39 0.74
CA VAL A 735 32.68 1.43 1.69
C VAL A 735 33.08 1.87 3.10
N ILE A 736 34.31 1.60 3.55
CA ILE A 736 34.78 2.15 4.84
C ILE A 736 34.77 3.68 4.89
N GLU A 737 35.02 4.36 3.77
CA GLU A 737 34.92 5.83 3.67
C GLU A 737 33.45 6.29 3.67
N HIS A 738 32.55 5.54 3.03
CA HIS A 738 31.11 5.77 3.10
C HIS A 738 30.59 5.73 4.55
N LEU A 739 31.03 4.73 5.31
CA LEU A 739 30.71 4.59 6.74
C LEU A 739 31.33 5.71 7.58
N ARG A 740 32.59 6.10 7.30
CA ARG A 740 33.26 7.23 7.97
C ARG A 740 32.48 8.53 7.79
N ARG A 741 32.02 8.83 6.57
CA ARG A 741 31.20 10.02 6.31
C ARG A 741 29.83 9.94 6.97
N ALA A 742 29.22 8.77 7.03
CA ALA A 742 27.96 8.60 7.76
C ALA A 742 28.13 8.89 9.26
N VAL A 743 29.16 8.35 9.91
CA VAL A 743 29.44 8.62 11.33
C VAL A 743 29.81 10.08 11.57
N ALA A 744 30.58 10.71 10.68
CA ALA A 744 30.87 12.14 10.74
C ALA A 744 29.58 12.97 10.64
N ARG A 745 28.71 12.64 9.68
CA ARG A 745 27.41 13.31 9.49
C ARG A 745 26.50 13.16 10.71
N ILE A 746 26.43 11.97 11.30
CA ILE A 746 25.68 11.73 12.54
C ILE A 746 26.23 12.59 13.68
N THR A 747 27.56 12.72 13.78
CA THR A 747 28.21 13.55 14.81
C THR A 747 27.85 15.03 14.66
N GLU A 748 27.74 15.52 13.42
CA GLU A 748 27.37 16.90 13.09
C GLU A 748 25.87 17.19 13.33
N CYS A 749 24.99 16.20 13.13
CA CYS A 749 23.54 16.34 13.22
C CYS A 749 23.00 16.20 14.65
N THR A 750 23.55 16.97 15.58
CA THR A 750 23.15 16.98 17.00
C THR A 750 22.55 18.32 17.42
N VAL A 751 21.73 18.32 18.47
CA VAL A 751 21.24 19.57 19.06
C VAL A 751 22.43 20.32 19.70
N PRO A 752 22.54 21.65 19.51
CA PRO A 752 23.68 22.41 20.05
C PRO A 752 23.94 22.16 21.54
N GLY A 753 25.18 21.80 21.88
CA GLY A 753 25.60 21.55 23.26
C GLY A 753 25.18 20.19 23.84
N SER A 754 24.63 19.29 23.03
CA SER A 754 24.16 17.95 23.43
C SER A 754 24.69 16.88 22.47
N PRO A 755 24.99 15.64 22.93
CA PRO A 755 25.32 14.52 22.03
C PRO A 755 24.08 13.86 21.41
N LEU A 756 22.89 14.39 21.68
CA LEU A 756 21.61 13.85 21.20
C LEU A 756 21.33 14.29 19.74
N PRO A 757 20.80 13.39 18.90
CA PRO A 757 20.50 13.71 17.50
C PRO A 757 19.40 14.78 17.40
N ALA A 758 19.61 15.76 16.52
CA ALA A 758 18.55 16.68 16.15
C ALA A 758 17.44 15.92 15.41
N TYR A 759 16.18 16.30 15.63
CA TYR A 759 15.04 15.64 15.00
C TYR A 759 15.04 15.80 13.47
N GLY A 760 15.50 16.95 12.99
CA GLY A 760 15.54 17.24 11.55
C GLY A 760 14.14 17.20 10.95
N HIS A 761 13.99 16.56 9.79
CA HIS A 761 12.71 16.49 9.09
C HIS A 761 11.72 15.46 9.67
N GLY A 762 12.08 14.69 10.69
CA GLY A 762 11.20 13.68 11.29
C GLY A 762 11.95 12.43 11.77
N ASP A 763 11.20 11.50 12.34
CA ASP A 763 11.66 10.14 12.66
C ASP A 763 10.87 9.08 11.85
N TRP A 764 10.84 7.83 12.33
CA TRP A 764 10.11 6.72 11.70
C TRP A 764 8.62 6.99 11.55
N ASN A 765 7.99 7.70 12.50
CA ASN A 765 6.59 8.06 12.33
C ASN A 765 6.52 9.28 11.42
N ASP A 766 6.39 9.00 10.13
CA ASP A 766 6.41 10.05 9.12
C ASP A 766 5.27 11.09 9.30
N SER A 767 4.26 10.81 10.14
CA SER A 767 3.18 11.78 10.44
C SER A 767 3.58 12.92 11.40
N LEU A 768 4.69 12.76 12.13
CA LEU A 768 5.12 13.67 13.20
C LEU A 768 6.21 14.65 12.76
N GLN A 769 6.34 14.89 11.47
CA GLN A 769 7.22 15.94 10.95
C GLN A 769 6.91 17.26 11.67
N PRO A 770 7.93 18.02 12.12
CA PRO A 770 7.71 19.24 12.87
C PRO A 770 7.09 20.32 11.97
N ALA A 771 6.06 21.02 12.47
CA ALA A 771 5.37 22.06 11.71
C ALA A 771 6.22 23.33 11.49
N ASP A 772 7.23 23.55 12.34
CA ASP A 772 8.15 24.69 12.29
C ASP A 772 9.62 24.22 12.22
N PRO A 773 10.42 24.66 11.24
CA PRO A 773 11.87 24.41 11.19
C PRO A 773 12.63 24.80 12.47
N ALA A 774 12.20 25.84 13.20
CA ALA A 774 12.83 26.23 14.46
C ALA A 774 12.51 25.27 15.61
N LEU A 775 11.36 24.58 15.55
CA LEU A 775 11.04 23.46 16.42
C LEU A 775 11.92 22.25 16.06
N ALA A 776 12.05 21.95 14.76
CA ALA A 776 12.84 20.84 14.23
C ALA A 776 14.31 20.83 14.72
N ALA A 777 14.95 22.01 14.76
CA ALA A 777 16.35 22.15 15.15
C ALA A 777 16.60 21.96 16.66
N ARG A 778 15.55 22.05 17.49
CA ARG A 778 15.63 22.00 18.96
C ARG A 778 14.99 20.74 19.55
N LEU A 779 14.25 20.00 18.75
CA LEU A 779 13.60 18.77 19.16
C LEU A 779 14.57 17.59 19.03
N VAL A 780 14.50 16.67 19.98
CA VAL A 780 15.15 15.35 19.93
C VAL A 780 14.05 14.31 20.01
N SER A 781 14.00 13.38 19.06
CA SER A 781 13.25 12.13 19.23
C SER A 781 14.08 11.19 20.09
N THR A 782 13.55 10.81 21.25
CA THR A 782 14.24 9.87 22.14
C THR A 782 14.40 8.51 21.47
N TRP A 783 13.43 8.13 20.62
CA TRP A 783 13.55 6.93 19.78
C TRP A 783 14.73 7.02 18.80
N THR A 784 14.94 8.17 18.14
CA THR A 784 16.09 8.36 17.25
C THR A 784 17.41 8.27 18.02
N ALA A 785 17.47 8.78 19.25
CA ALA A 785 18.67 8.68 20.09
C ALA A 785 18.96 7.23 20.53
N VAL A 786 17.92 6.45 20.80
CA VAL A 786 18.00 5.00 21.04
C VAL A 786 18.52 4.28 19.77
N LEU A 787 17.96 4.59 18.60
CA LEU A 787 18.37 4.02 17.32
C LEU A 787 19.83 4.36 16.98
N GLN A 788 20.26 5.60 17.21
CA GLN A 788 21.65 6.03 17.05
C GLN A 788 22.59 5.16 17.88
N THR A 789 22.25 4.94 19.16
CA THR A 789 23.05 4.10 20.05
C THR A 789 23.13 2.67 19.54
N GLN A 790 21.99 2.09 19.14
CA GLN A 790 21.92 0.73 18.60
C GLN A 790 22.73 0.56 17.31
N ALA A 791 22.56 1.47 16.35
CA ALA A 791 23.21 1.43 15.05
C ALA A 791 24.73 1.54 15.18
N LEU A 792 25.22 2.48 15.97
CA LEU A 792 26.66 2.73 16.15
C LEU A 792 27.34 1.61 16.95
N ARG A 793 26.70 1.04 17.98
CA ARG A 793 27.23 -0.15 18.69
C ARG A 793 27.30 -1.35 17.76
N THR A 794 26.24 -1.61 16.99
CA THR A 794 26.20 -2.71 16.03
C THR A 794 27.26 -2.53 14.93
N LEU A 795 27.49 -1.30 14.46
CA LEU A 795 28.58 -1.00 13.53
C LEU A 795 29.94 -1.30 14.16
N ALA A 796 30.22 -0.80 15.36
CA ALA A 796 31.49 -1.01 16.04
C ALA A 796 31.78 -2.51 16.26
N GLU A 797 30.78 -3.27 16.69
CA GLU A 797 30.87 -4.73 16.82
C GLU A 797 31.14 -5.42 15.48
N GLY A 798 30.43 -5.03 14.42
CA GLY A 798 30.61 -5.59 13.08
C GLY A 798 32.00 -5.32 12.51
N LEU A 799 32.50 -4.08 12.65
CA LEU A 799 33.85 -3.70 12.22
C LEU A 799 34.93 -4.51 12.95
N ARG A 800 34.82 -4.66 14.28
CA ARG A 800 35.75 -5.47 15.08
C ARG A 800 35.69 -6.95 14.68
N ALA A 801 34.50 -7.50 14.50
CA ALA A 801 34.31 -8.89 14.08
C ALA A 801 34.93 -9.19 12.70
N ALA A 802 34.85 -8.24 11.76
CA ALA A 802 35.47 -8.35 10.45
C ALA A 802 37.01 -8.29 10.51
N THR A 803 37.59 -7.57 11.48
CA THR A 803 39.06 -7.48 11.64
C THR A 803 39.68 -8.62 12.45
N ASP A 804 38.97 -9.16 13.44
CA ASP A 804 39.50 -10.23 14.32
C ASP A 804 39.69 -11.57 13.57
N GLY A 805 38.90 -11.82 12.52
CA GLY A 805 39.04 -13.01 11.67
C GLY A 805 40.33 -13.06 10.84
N ALA A 806 40.97 -11.91 10.56
CA ALA A 806 42.19 -11.84 9.74
C ALA A 806 43.47 -12.24 10.49
N ALA A 807 43.41 -12.45 11.82
CA ALA A 807 44.56 -12.80 12.65
C ALA A 807 44.76 -14.31 12.88
N ALA A 808 43.76 -15.16 12.56
CA ALA A 808 43.76 -16.58 12.91
C ALA A 808 44.37 -17.52 11.85
N ASP A 809 44.50 -17.09 10.59
CA ASP A 809 45.15 -17.89 9.53
C ASP A 809 46.68 -17.74 9.58
N GLY A 810 47.30 -18.48 10.51
CA GLY A 810 48.74 -18.51 10.79
C GLY A 810 49.64 -19.15 9.71
N SER A 811 49.47 -18.81 8.44
CA SER A 811 50.46 -19.14 7.39
C SER A 811 51.26 -17.90 6.97
N ALA A 812 52.20 -17.50 7.83
CA ALA A 812 53.29 -16.63 7.41
C ALA A 812 54.24 -17.42 6.48
N THR A 813 53.91 -17.47 5.19
CA THR A 813 54.90 -17.68 4.13
C THR A 813 54.85 -16.47 3.21
N ASP A 814 55.97 -15.74 3.16
CA ASP A 814 56.21 -14.59 2.31
C ASP A 814 55.75 -14.84 0.86
N GLY A 815 54.69 -14.16 0.41
CA GLY A 815 54.31 -14.20 -1.00
C GLY A 815 52.84 -14.03 -1.41
N ALA A 816 51.97 -13.34 -0.65
CA ALA A 816 50.70 -12.81 -1.18
C ALA A 816 50.10 -11.75 -0.25
N ALA A 817 50.41 -10.48 -0.49
CA ALA A 817 49.82 -9.34 0.21
C ALA A 817 48.48 -8.91 -0.41
N ALA A 818 47.47 -9.79 -0.43
CA ALA A 818 46.20 -9.55 -1.13
C ALA A 818 44.94 -9.69 -0.24
N GLY A 819 45.07 -9.85 1.08
CA GLY A 819 43.93 -10.09 1.99
C GLY A 819 43.90 -9.25 3.27
N ARG A 820 44.74 -8.21 3.39
CA ARG A 820 44.60 -7.21 4.47
C ARG A 820 43.89 -5.99 3.89
N PRO A 821 42.85 -5.44 4.55
CA PRO A 821 42.34 -4.14 4.16
C PRO A 821 43.49 -3.15 4.23
N SER A 822 43.68 -2.36 3.18
CA SER A 822 44.82 -1.46 3.01
C SER A 822 44.90 -0.35 4.08
N GLY A 823 43.96 -0.29 5.02
CA GLY A 823 43.84 0.68 6.10
C GLY A 823 43.36 0.12 7.44
N ALA A 824 43.86 -1.03 7.92
CA ALA A 824 43.47 -1.63 9.21
C ALA A 824 43.46 -0.65 10.42
N GLY A 825 44.31 0.38 10.42
CA GLY A 825 44.28 1.45 11.43
C GLY A 825 43.02 2.32 11.39
N GLY A 826 42.48 2.59 10.20
CA GLY A 826 41.27 3.41 10.02
C GLY A 826 39.96 2.66 10.28
N VAL A 827 39.97 1.32 10.32
CA VAL A 827 38.80 0.50 10.71
C VAL A 827 38.63 0.51 12.23
N ALA A 828 39.72 0.30 12.98
CA ALA A 828 39.70 0.36 14.44
C ALA A 828 39.33 1.76 14.94
N GLU A 829 39.89 2.81 14.34
CA GLU A 829 39.54 4.21 14.65
C GLU A 829 38.04 4.47 14.44
N LEU A 830 37.47 4.08 13.31
CA LEU A 830 36.04 4.24 13.06
C LEU A 830 35.17 3.46 14.05
N ALA A 831 35.56 2.23 14.41
CA ALA A 831 34.85 1.43 15.40
C ALA A 831 34.85 2.08 16.78
N ASP A 832 35.98 2.68 17.18
CA ASP A 832 36.12 3.38 18.45
C ASP A 832 35.36 4.72 18.46
N ASP A 833 35.39 5.47 17.35
CA ASP A 833 34.60 6.70 17.19
C ASP A 833 33.09 6.42 17.27
N ALA A 834 32.62 5.39 16.57
CA ALA A 834 31.23 4.96 16.60
C ALA A 834 30.82 4.54 18.02
N ALA A 835 31.62 3.70 18.69
CA ALA A 835 31.36 3.28 20.06
C ALA A 835 31.33 4.46 21.04
N ALA A 836 32.31 5.36 20.97
CA ALA A 836 32.39 6.53 21.84
C ALA A 836 31.21 7.48 21.65
N LEU A 837 30.73 7.66 20.40
CA LEU A 837 29.53 8.46 20.14
C LEU A 837 28.28 7.77 20.69
N ALA A 838 28.14 6.45 20.49
CA ALA A 838 27.03 5.68 21.04
C ALA A 838 26.96 5.78 22.56
N ASP A 839 28.10 5.66 23.25
CA ASP A 839 28.17 5.74 24.71
C ASP A 839 27.80 7.13 25.22
N ARG A 840 28.28 8.21 24.59
CA ARG A 840 27.86 9.59 24.94
C ARG A 840 26.36 9.81 24.76
N THR A 841 25.79 9.30 23.68
CA THR A 841 24.33 9.41 23.43
C THR A 841 23.56 8.59 24.46
N HIS A 842 24.00 7.37 24.77
CA HIS A 842 23.39 6.53 25.78
C HIS A 842 23.44 7.17 27.17
N GLU A 843 24.60 7.67 27.61
CA GLU A 843 24.76 8.37 28.88
C GLU A 843 23.81 9.58 28.99
N ALA A 844 23.65 10.36 27.90
CA ALA A 844 22.74 11.48 27.87
C ALA A 844 21.25 11.07 28.00
N ILE A 845 20.87 9.91 27.45
CA ILE A 845 19.52 9.34 27.63
C ILE A 845 19.36 8.80 29.05
N SER A 846 20.34 8.05 29.57
CA SER A 846 20.32 7.48 30.92
C SER A 846 20.22 8.56 32.00
N ALA A 847 20.90 9.70 31.82
CA ALA A 847 20.77 10.84 32.73
C ALA A 847 19.33 11.37 32.83
N ARG A 848 18.49 11.21 31.79
CA ARG A 848 17.06 11.55 31.86
C ARG A 848 16.28 10.60 32.75
N LEU A 849 16.65 9.32 32.75
CA LEU A 849 16.02 8.29 33.58
C LEU A 849 16.39 8.42 35.07
N ASP A 850 17.51 9.09 35.38
CA ASP A 850 17.88 9.42 36.76
C ASP A 850 16.98 10.53 37.35
N ASP A 851 16.49 11.44 36.50
CA ASP A 851 15.62 12.57 36.89
C ASP A 851 14.13 12.19 36.93
N ASP A 852 13.68 11.36 35.98
CA ASP A 852 12.31 10.87 35.85
C ASP A 852 12.32 9.41 35.34
N PRO A 853 11.66 8.45 36.00
CA PRO A 853 11.68 7.05 35.57
C PRO A 853 11.02 6.79 34.21
N VAL A 854 10.24 7.74 33.67
CA VAL A 854 9.58 7.62 32.37
C VAL A 854 10.45 8.24 31.28
N LEU A 855 10.82 7.44 30.28
CA LEU A 855 11.52 7.93 29.10
C LEU A 855 10.54 8.72 28.20
N PRO A 856 10.69 10.04 27.99
CA PRO A 856 9.75 10.82 27.18
C PRO A 856 9.87 10.48 25.69
N GLY A 857 8.80 10.68 24.92
CA GLY A 857 8.84 10.51 23.46
C GLY A 857 9.80 11.48 22.78
N TYR A 858 9.77 12.75 23.20
CA TYR A 858 10.64 13.79 22.68
C TYR A 858 11.18 14.72 23.79
N LEU A 859 12.30 15.38 23.50
CA LEU A 859 12.89 16.41 24.33
C LEU A 859 13.01 17.70 23.52
N LEU A 860 12.37 18.78 23.98
CA LEU A 860 12.49 20.10 23.38
C LEU A 860 13.49 20.94 24.16
N HIS A 861 14.59 21.32 23.53
CA HIS A 861 15.64 22.14 24.12
C HIS A 861 15.34 23.63 23.93
N HIS A 862 15.42 24.40 25.02
CA HIS A 862 15.23 25.85 25.00
C HIS A 862 16.57 26.60 25.12
N ASP A 863 16.60 27.85 24.65
CA ASP A 863 17.82 28.68 24.63
C ASP A 863 18.34 29.02 26.04
N ASP A 864 17.47 28.96 27.05
CA ASP A 864 17.82 29.17 28.46
C ASP A 864 18.44 27.92 29.13
N GLY A 865 18.60 26.83 28.37
CA GLY A 865 19.17 25.57 28.82
C GLY A 865 18.15 24.61 29.44
N THR A 866 16.87 24.99 29.54
CA THR A 866 15.82 24.10 30.00
C THR A 866 15.45 23.06 28.92
N VAL A 867 14.97 21.90 29.36
CA VAL A 867 14.51 20.83 28.47
C VAL A 867 13.10 20.42 28.86
N GLU A 868 12.18 20.59 27.92
CA GLU A 868 10.75 20.28 28.04
C GLU A 868 10.47 18.87 27.48
N PRO A 869 9.98 17.91 28.28
CA PRO A 869 9.61 16.60 27.78
C PRO A 869 8.24 16.66 27.07
N LEU A 870 8.16 16.11 25.85
CA LEU A 870 6.91 15.93 25.12
C LEU A 870 6.58 14.45 24.95
N VAL A 871 5.30 14.13 24.75
CA VAL A 871 4.75 12.77 24.83
C VAL A 871 5.20 12.13 26.14
N HIS A 872 4.75 12.76 27.22
CA HIS A 872 5.17 12.51 28.59
C HIS A 872 4.04 12.95 29.53
N PRO A 873 3.86 12.38 30.74
CA PRO A 873 2.80 12.82 31.66
C PRO A 873 2.84 14.31 32.08
N ARG A 874 3.95 15.00 31.79
CA ARG A 874 4.13 16.44 32.04
C ARG A 874 3.92 17.30 30.78
N ASP A 875 3.57 16.70 29.64
CA ASP A 875 3.38 17.39 28.38
C ASP A 875 2.02 18.10 28.32
N GLU A 876 2.04 19.40 28.60
CA GLU A 876 0.87 20.28 28.45
C GLU A 876 0.70 20.82 27.03
N ARG A 877 1.72 20.66 26.16
CA ARG A 877 1.76 21.24 24.82
C ARG A 877 1.00 20.39 23.81
N THR A 878 1.26 19.09 23.76
CA THR A 878 0.54 18.15 22.87
C THR A 878 -0.63 17.47 23.58
N GLY A 879 -0.56 17.37 24.92
CA GLY A 879 -1.51 16.61 25.74
C GLY A 879 -1.36 15.08 25.64
N LEU A 880 -0.34 14.58 24.94
CA LEU A 880 -0.01 13.15 24.85
C LEU A 880 0.81 12.73 26.06
N GLY A 881 0.38 11.66 26.74
CA GLY A 881 1.01 11.19 27.97
C GLY A 881 2.15 10.21 27.71
N TYR A 882 1.99 9.30 26.74
CA TYR A 882 2.93 8.19 26.53
C TYR A 882 3.10 7.82 25.06
N GLY A 883 4.29 7.35 24.71
CA GLY A 883 4.64 6.92 23.36
C GLY A 883 5.47 5.64 23.35
N VAL A 884 5.09 4.66 22.53
CA VAL A 884 5.65 3.30 22.63
C VAL A 884 7.06 3.15 22.05
N LEU A 885 7.39 3.94 21.03
CA LEU A 885 8.56 3.72 20.18
C LEU A 885 9.89 3.76 20.94
N PRO A 886 10.19 4.77 21.78
CA PRO A 886 11.47 4.80 22.50
C PRO A 886 11.64 3.58 23.41
N TRP A 887 10.56 3.13 24.04
CA TRP A 887 10.60 2.08 25.07
C TRP A 887 10.88 0.71 24.47
N ILE A 888 10.14 0.33 23.43
CA ILE A 888 10.30 -0.99 22.79
C ILE A 888 11.68 -1.14 22.15
N HIS A 889 12.23 -0.06 21.59
CA HIS A 889 13.58 -0.07 21.02
C HIS A 889 14.67 -0.03 22.10
N ALA A 890 14.51 0.73 23.19
CA ALA A 890 15.48 0.77 24.28
C ALA A 890 15.59 -0.58 25.00
N ILE A 891 14.45 -1.28 25.18
CA ILE A 891 14.43 -2.65 25.70
C ILE A 891 15.18 -3.58 24.74
N SER A 892 14.81 -3.56 23.45
CA SER A 892 15.39 -4.44 22.43
C SER A 892 16.89 -4.24 22.22
N ALA A 893 17.38 -3.03 22.44
CA ALA A 893 18.78 -2.63 22.29
C ALA A 893 19.61 -2.67 23.60
N ASP A 894 19.09 -3.26 24.68
CA ASP A 894 19.76 -3.38 25.98
C ASP A 894 20.18 -2.04 26.61
N LEU A 895 19.37 -0.99 26.44
CA LEU A 895 19.67 0.37 26.93
C LEU A 895 19.01 0.69 28.27
N LEU A 896 18.28 -0.25 28.86
CA LEU A 896 17.58 -0.06 30.13
C LEU A 896 18.09 -1.08 31.16
N THR A 897 18.04 -0.71 32.44
CA THR A 897 18.18 -1.72 33.51
C THR A 897 16.97 -2.66 33.51
N PRO A 898 17.05 -3.85 34.13
CA PRO A 898 15.90 -4.74 34.24
C PRO A 898 14.68 -4.12 34.91
N GLU A 899 14.89 -3.26 35.91
CA GLU A 899 13.83 -2.53 36.60
C GLU A 899 13.18 -1.49 35.67
N GLN A 900 13.99 -0.74 34.93
CA GLN A 900 13.50 0.24 33.95
C GLN A 900 12.74 -0.45 32.82
N ALA A 901 13.25 -1.55 32.27
CA ALA A 901 12.57 -2.31 31.22
C ALA A 901 11.21 -2.84 31.69
N ARG A 902 11.14 -3.40 32.90
CA ARG A 902 9.85 -3.82 33.50
C ARG A 902 8.90 -2.65 33.69
N HIS A 903 9.37 -1.53 34.23
CA HIS A 903 8.54 -0.33 34.42
C HIS A 903 7.90 0.15 33.11
N HIS A 904 8.66 0.19 32.02
CA HIS A 904 8.12 0.62 30.72
C HIS A 904 7.17 -0.42 30.10
N LEU A 905 7.40 -1.72 30.31
CA LEU A 905 6.44 -2.75 29.89
C LEU A 905 5.11 -2.64 30.64
N ASP A 906 5.16 -2.37 31.94
CA ASP A 906 3.96 -2.13 32.76
C ASP A 906 3.17 -0.92 32.21
N LEU A 907 3.86 0.17 31.83
CA LEU A 907 3.23 1.35 31.20
C LEU A 907 2.62 1.03 29.83
N ILE A 908 3.25 0.16 29.03
CA ILE A 908 2.68 -0.27 27.74
C ILE A 908 1.38 -1.02 28.00
N GLU A 909 1.38 -1.96 28.93
CA GLU A 909 0.18 -2.73 29.30
C GLU A 909 -0.94 -1.83 29.82
N GLU A 910 -0.61 -0.85 30.67
CA GLU A 910 -1.60 0.04 31.28
C GLU A 910 -2.20 1.07 30.29
N HIS A 911 -1.39 1.63 29.39
CA HIS A 911 -1.77 2.82 28.63
C HIS A 911 -1.76 2.68 27.11
N LEU A 912 -1.05 1.70 26.56
CA LEU A 912 -0.77 1.63 25.12
C LEU A 912 -1.23 0.33 24.47
N LEU A 913 -1.70 -0.66 25.23
CA LEU A 913 -2.14 -1.95 24.70
C LEU A 913 -3.67 -1.96 24.46
N GLY A 914 -4.07 -2.06 23.20
CA GLY A 914 -5.46 -2.32 22.80
C GLY A 914 -5.75 -3.81 22.59
N PRO A 915 -7.02 -4.19 22.33
CA PRO A 915 -7.39 -5.59 22.04
C PRO A 915 -6.62 -6.15 20.84
N ASP A 916 -6.26 -5.30 19.89
CA ASP A 916 -5.58 -5.63 18.64
C ASP A 916 -4.06 -5.52 18.68
N GLY A 917 -3.48 -4.83 19.66
CA GLY A 917 -2.03 -4.70 19.77
C GLY A 917 -1.57 -3.38 20.40
N ALA A 918 -0.25 -3.15 20.33
CA ALA A 918 0.39 -1.97 20.90
C ALA A 918 0.13 -0.74 20.02
N ARG A 919 -0.19 0.39 20.66
CA ARG A 919 -0.51 1.67 20.02
C ARG A 919 0.64 2.66 20.17
N LEU A 920 0.78 3.54 19.18
CA LEU A 920 1.83 4.54 19.11
C LEU A 920 1.75 5.55 20.26
N PHE A 921 0.52 5.95 20.63
CA PHE A 921 0.22 6.93 21.68
C PHE A 921 -0.97 6.50 22.55
N ASP A 922 -1.06 7.06 23.75
CA ASP A 922 -2.13 6.82 24.72
C ASP A 922 -3.47 7.43 24.31
N ARG A 923 -3.46 8.36 23.34
CA ARG A 923 -4.67 9.02 22.79
C ARG A 923 -4.42 9.61 21.41
N PRO A 924 -5.49 9.94 20.66
CA PRO A 924 -5.37 10.65 19.38
C PRO A 924 -4.66 11.99 19.51
N VAL A 925 -3.81 12.32 18.54
CA VAL A 925 -3.27 13.68 18.37
C VAL A 925 -4.44 14.65 18.15
N GLY A 926 -4.32 15.88 18.68
CA GLY A 926 -5.31 16.94 18.51
C GLY A 926 -5.64 17.21 17.03
N TYR A 927 -6.93 17.31 16.69
CA TYR A 927 -7.39 17.74 15.37
C TYR A 927 -8.38 18.90 15.50
N VAL A 928 -8.11 20.00 14.80
CA VAL A 928 -8.91 21.24 14.85
C VAL A 928 -9.24 21.76 13.45
N GLY A 929 -9.57 20.86 12.52
CA GLY A 929 -9.95 21.20 11.14
C GLY A 929 -8.77 21.36 10.18
N GLY A 930 -7.57 20.90 10.55
CA GLY A 930 -6.40 20.83 9.67
C GLY A 930 -5.26 21.83 9.85
N PRO A 931 -5.41 22.99 10.52
CA PRO A 931 -4.26 23.82 10.86
C PRO A 931 -3.23 23.05 11.70
N MET A 932 -1.95 23.19 11.33
CA MET A 932 -0.83 22.50 11.96
C MET A 932 -0.09 23.47 12.90
N THR A 933 0.25 23.00 14.10
CA THR A 933 0.91 23.79 15.14
C THR A 933 2.20 23.15 15.64
N ILE A 934 2.20 21.85 15.93
CA ILE A 934 3.37 21.13 16.45
C ILE A 934 3.85 20.13 15.41
N PHE A 935 2.93 19.27 14.95
CA PHE A 935 3.18 18.25 13.95
C PHE A 935 2.45 18.57 12.66
N GLN A 936 3.03 18.18 11.53
CA GLN A 936 2.43 18.39 10.22
C GLN A 936 1.27 17.41 10.00
N ARG A 937 1.55 16.22 9.45
CA ARG A 937 0.51 15.30 8.97
C ARG A 937 -0.38 14.73 10.06
N ALA A 938 0.11 14.61 11.29
CA ALA A 938 -0.69 14.15 12.43
C ALA A 938 -1.84 15.11 12.81
N GLU A 939 -1.64 16.41 12.61
CA GLU A 939 -2.66 17.46 12.84
C GLU A 939 -3.44 17.80 11.56
N ALA A 940 -2.88 17.52 10.38
CA ALA A 940 -3.53 17.76 9.09
C ALA A 940 -4.46 16.64 8.61
N SER A 941 -4.13 15.37 8.85
CA SER A 941 -4.89 14.22 8.34
C SER A 941 -6.31 14.18 8.91
N THR A 942 -7.30 14.15 8.02
CA THR A 942 -8.72 14.12 8.37
C THR A 942 -9.22 12.68 8.51
N PHE A 943 -8.56 11.75 7.82
CA PHE A 943 -8.80 10.34 7.91
C PHE A 943 -8.24 9.75 9.21
N TRP A 944 -9.06 8.91 9.86
CA TRP A 944 -8.63 8.05 10.96
C TRP A 944 -8.18 6.69 10.41
N GLY A 945 -6.88 6.54 10.21
CA GLY A 945 -6.26 5.28 9.85
C GLY A 945 -4.76 5.44 9.64
N ARG A 946 -4.10 4.40 9.12
CA ARG A 946 -2.63 4.38 8.98
C ARG A 946 -1.93 4.67 10.31
N GLU A 947 -0.88 5.51 10.33
CA GLU A 947 -0.18 5.91 11.55
C GLU A 947 -1.07 6.76 12.49
N ILE A 948 -2.07 7.47 11.93
CA ILE A 948 -3.02 8.30 12.68
C ILE A 948 -3.99 7.45 13.51
N GLY A 949 -4.31 6.24 13.03
CA GLY A 949 -5.11 5.23 13.75
C GLY A 949 -4.41 4.61 14.97
N LEU A 950 -3.13 4.97 15.18
CA LEU A 950 -2.26 4.62 16.32
C LEU A 950 -1.84 3.16 16.42
N MET A 951 -2.58 2.19 15.90
CA MET A 951 -2.11 0.81 15.81
C MET A 951 -1.51 0.58 14.42
N TYR A 952 -0.22 0.84 14.29
CA TYR A 952 0.54 0.53 13.07
C TYR A 952 1.29 -0.79 13.27
N VAL A 953 0.99 -1.79 12.46
CA VAL A 953 1.40 -3.19 12.70
C VAL A 953 2.93 -3.31 12.74
N HIS A 954 3.66 -2.49 11.98
CA HIS A 954 5.13 -2.46 12.06
C HIS A 954 5.64 -2.11 13.47
N ALA A 955 5.08 -1.10 14.14
CA ALA A 955 5.47 -0.75 15.51
C ALA A 955 5.06 -1.85 16.50
N HIS A 956 3.92 -2.50 16.27
CA HIS A 956 3.51 -3.68 17.05
C HIS A 956 4.49 -4.85 16.92
N LEU A 957 5.10 -5.06 15.75
CA LEU A 957 6.16 -6.07 15.57
C LEU A 957 7.43 -5.73 16.37
N ARG A 958 7.77 -4.44 16.51
CA ARG A 958 8.87 -4.00 17.38
C ARG A 958 8.54 -4.18 18.87
N TYR A 959 7.27 -4.07 19.25
CA TYR A 959 6.81 -4.48 20.58
C TYR A 959 6.98 -5.99 20.79
N ALA A 960 6.66 -6.81 19.79
CA ALA A 960 6.92 -8.25 19.85
C ALA A 960 8.42 -8.55 20.06
N GLU A 961 9.32 -7.83 19.38
CA GLU A 961 10.77 -7.93 19.56
C GLU A 961 11.19 -7.61 21.02
N ALA A 962 10.61 -6.57 21.63
CA ALA A 962 10.87 -6.21 23.03
C ALA A 962 10.42 -7.31 24.01
N LEU A 963 9.24 -7.91 23.79
CA LEU A 963 8.74 -9.04 24.60
C LEU A 963 9.69 -10.24 24.56
N ALA A 964 10.23 -10.55 23.37
CA ALA A 964 11.20 -11.61 23.24
C ALA A 964 12.50 -11.31 24.01
N ARG A 965 12.93 -10.05 24.00
CA ARG A 965 14.16 -9.64 24.70
C ARG A 965 14.06 -9.87 26.21
N VAL A 966 12.89 -9.66 26.81
CA VAL A 966 12.61 -9.92 28.24
C VAL A 966 12.16 -11.36 28.55
N GLY A 967 11.85 -12.17 27.53
CA GLY A 967 11.56 -13.60 27.69
C GLY A 967 10.10 -13.97 27.76
N ASP A 968 9.19 -13.07 27.41
CA ASP A 968 7.75 -13.36 27.41
C ASP A 968 7.34 -14.05 26.11
N GLY A 969 7.54 -15.38 26.07
CA GLY A 969 7.25 -16.19 24.89
C GLY A 969 5.76 -16.32 24.55
N ASP A 970 4.86 -16.25 25.54
CA ASP A 970 3.43 -16.34 25.26
C ASP A 970 2.87 -15.03 24.69
N ALA A 971 3.27 -13.88 25.27
CA ALA A 971 2.92 -12.58 24.74
C ALA A 971 3.55 -12.37 23.35
N LEU A 972 4.80 -12.81 23.13
CA LEU A 972 5.47 -12.77 21.84
C LEU A 972 4.67 -13.53 20.76
N LEU A 973 4.32 -14.80 21.02
CA LEU A 973 3.56 -15.59 20.06
C LEU A 973 2.19 -14.97 19.80
N THR A 974 1.55 -14.40 20.83
CA THR A 974 0.27 -13.70 20.70
C THR A 974 0.39 -12.43 19.85
N ALA A 975 1.42 -11.61 20.05
CA ALA A 975 1.67 -10.42 19.26
C ALA A 975 1.93 -10.74 17.78
N LEU A 976 2.76 -11.75 17.50
CA LEU A 976 3.01 -12.21 16.13
C LEU A 976 1.73 -12.77 15.47
N ALA A 977 0.90 -13.51 16.23
CA ALA A 977 -0.36 -14.02 15.72
C ALA A 977 -1.38 -12.90 15.44
N LYS A 978 -1.43 -11.84 16.25
CA LYS A 978 -2.29 -10.66 15.98
C LYS A 978 -1.88 -9.90 14.72
N ALA A 979 -0.61 -9.92 14.34
CA ALA A 979 -0.15 -9.37 13.06
C ALA A 979 -0.60 -10.21 11.84
N SER A 980 -0.99 -11.47 12.04
CA SER A 980 -1.55 -12.33 11.00
C SER A 980 -3.05 -12.06 10.84
N PRO A 981 -3.56 -11.90 9.61
CA PRO A 981 -5.00 -11.84 9.39
C PRO A 981 -5.68 -13.22 9.48
N VAL A 982 -4.92 -14.33 9.43
CA VAL A 982 -5.46 -15.69 9.47
C VAL A 982 -5.96 -16.01 10.87
N GLY A 983 -7.27 -16.25 11.02
CA GLY A 983 -7.91 -16.56 12.30
C GLY A 983 -7.90 -15.40 13.30
N LEU A 984 -7.69 -14.16 12.84
CA LEU A 984 -7.60 -12.96 13.69
C LEU A 984 -8.87 -12.73 14.49
N ASP A 985 -10.04 -13.04 13.94
CA ASP A 985 -11.35 -12.94 14.58
C ASP A 985 -11.44 -13.71 15.91
N SER A 986 -10.71 -14.82 16.03
CA SER A 986 -10.62 -15.59 17.28
C SER A 986 -9.77 -14.92 18.36
N LEU A 987 -8.79 -14.10 17.97
CA LEU A 987 -7.89 -13.37 18.88
C LEU A 987 -8.39 -11.95 19.18
N VAL A 988 -9.09 -11.36 18.23
CA VAL A 988 -9.59 -9.98 18.24
C VAL A 988 -11.03 -10.00 17.72
N PRO A 989 -12.03 -10.28 18.58
CA PRO A 989 -13.44 -10.37 18.17
C PRO A 989 -14.01 -9.09 17.53
N GLN A 990 -13.37 -7.94 17.77
CA GLN A 990 -13.71 -6.65 17.18
C GLN A 990 -13.25 -6.51 15.72
N ALA A 991 -12.34 -7.37 15.24
CA ALA A 991 -11.81 -7.29 13.90
C ALA A 991 -12.89 -7.57 12.87
N ARG A 992 -13.16 -6.58 12.01
CA ARG A 992 -14.03 -6.74 10.85
C ARG A 992 -13.40 -7.70 9.83
N PRO A 993 -14.22 -8.40 9.03
CA PRO A 993 -13.73 -9.25 7.96
C PRO A 993 -12.73 -8.51 7.07
N ARG A 994 -11.59 -9.16 6.79
CA ARG A 994 -10.53 -8.67 5.90
C ARG A 994 -9.95 -9.80 5.06
N GLN A 995 -9.17 -9.45 4.03
CA GLN A 995 -8.41 -10.43 3.24
C GLN A 995 -7.32 -11.07 4.11
N THR A 996 -7.22 -12.40 4.11
CA THR A 996 -6.25 -13.13 4.96
C THR A 996 -5.00 -13.63 4.21
N SER A 997 -4.93 -13.40 2.90
CA SER A 997 -3.78 -13.72 2.03
C SER A 997 -2.79 -12.56 1.85
N CYS A 998 -2.85 -11.53 2.69
CA CYS A 998 -1.92 -10.41 2.62
C CYS A 998 -1.70 -9.74 3.98
N TYR A 999 -0.54 -9.12 4.14
CA TYR A 999 -0.26 -8.20 5.24
C TYR A 999 -1.13 -6.94 5.16
N TYR A 1000 -1.55 -6.44 6.32
CA TYR A 1000 -2.25 -5.16 6.49
C TYR A 1000 -1.40 -4.25 7.40
N SER A 1001 -1.27 -2.97 7.05
CA SER A 1001 -0.33 -2.03 7.68
C SER A 1001 -0.81 -1.44 9.01
N SER A 1002 -2.12 -1.31 9.21
CA SER A 1002 -2.73 -0.72 10.41
C SER A 1002 -4.01 -1.44 10.83
N SER A 1003 -4.36 -1.33 12.12
CA SER A 1003 -5.65 -1.76 12.68
C SER A 1003 -6.41 -0.54 13.18
N ASP A 1004 -7.40 -0.12 12.41
CA ASP A 1004 -8.01 1.20 12.54
C ASP A 1004 -9.40 1.09 13.18
N GLY A 1005 -9.63 1.83 14.26
CA GLY A 1005 -10.98 1.99 14.82
C GLY A 1005 -11.97 2.49 13.78
N ALA A 1006 -13.14 1.87 13.67
CA ALA A 1006 -14.18 2.27 12.72
C ALA A 1006 -14.90 3.57 13.15
N PHE A 1007 -14.15 4.66 13.27
CA PHE A 1007 -14.67 6.01 13.53
C PHE A 1007 -15.03 6.72 12.22
N SER A 1008 -15.95 7.66 12.34
CA SER A 1008 -16.42 8.46 11.20
C SER A 1008 -15.47 9.61 10.85
N ASP A 1009 -14.74 10.16 11.81
CA ASP A 1009 -13.74 11.21 11.65
C ASP A 1009 -12.83 11.33 12.89
N ARG A 1010 -11.91 12.30 12.86
CA ARG A 1010 -10.98 12.58 13.98
C ARG A 1010 -11.65 13.01 15.28
N TYR A 1011 -12.80 13.68 15.22
CA TYR A 1011 -13.51 14.15 16.41
C TYR A 1011 -14.23 12.98 17.12
N ASP A 1012 -14.87 12.10 16.34
CA ASP A 1012 -15.44 10.82 16.84
C ASP A 1012 -14.33 9.96 17.48
N ALA A 1013 -13.16 9.87 16.84
CA ALA A 1013 -12.00 9.18 17.40
C ALA A 1013 -11.54 9.79 18.74
N GLN A 1014 -11.41 11.12 18.83
CA GLN A 1014 -11.02 11.81 20.06
C GLN A 1014 -12.02 11.58 21.21
N GLU A 1015 -13.32 11.62 20.92
CA GLU A 1015 -14.36 11.42 21.93
C GLU A 1015 -14.43 9.98 22.42
N ARG A 1016 -14.27 9.00 21.52
CA ARG A 1016 -14.57 7.58 21.77
C ARG A 1016 -13.35 6.67 21.79
N TYR A 1017 -12.14 7.21 21.82
CA TYR A 1017 -10.91 6.41 21.86
C TYR A 1017 -10.86 5.43 23.04
N ALA A 1018 -11.33 5.85 24.22
CA ALA A 1018 -11.41 4.97 25.40
C ALA A 1018 -12.29 3.73 25.15
N SER A 1019 -13.37 3.86 24.38
CA SER A 1019 -14.21 2.73 23.98
C SER A 1019 -13.48 1.76 23.03
N LEU A 1020 -12.57 2.28 22.21
CA LEU A 1020 -11.72 1.43 21.37
C LEU A 1020 -10.74 0.61 22.22
N LEU A 1021 -10.12 1.21 23.24
CA LEU A 1021 -9.26 0.49 24.17
C LEU A 1021 -10.03 -0.57 24.98
N ALA A 1022 -11.28 -0.28 25.32
CA ALA A 1022 -12.20 -1.23 25.98
C ALA A 1022 -12.68 -2.38 25.06
N GLY A 1023 -12.42 -2.30 23.75
CA GLY A 1023 -12.87 -3.30 22.78
C GLY A 1023 -14.34 -3.18 22.36
N ASP A 1024 -14.94 -1.99 22.50
CA ASP A 1024 -16.33 -1.70 22.11
C ASP A 1024 -16.45 -1.12 20.69
N VAL A 1025 -15.33 -0.86 20.02
CA VAL A 1025 -15.27 -0.28 18.67
C VAL A 1025 -14.77 -1.35 17.69
N PRO A 1026 -15.48 -1.60 16.56
CA PRO A 1026 -14.99 -2.49 15.51
C PRO A 1026 -13.67 -1.98 14.90
N LEU A 1027 -12.84 -2.91 14.44
CA LEU A 1027 -11.51 -2.62 13.91
C LEU A 1027 -11.39 -3.05 12.45
N GLU A 1028 -10.99 -2.12 11.59
CA GLU A 1028 -10.75 -2.34 10.16
C GLU A 1028 -9.26 -2.59 9.86
N GLY A 1029 -8.99 -3.25 8.73
CA GLY A 1029 -7.62 -3.43 8.23
C GLY A 1029 -7.21 -2.29 7.30
N GLY A 1030 -6.00 -1.75 7.51
CA GLY A 1030 -5.40 -0.70 6.70
C GLY A 1030 -4.91 -1.16 5.31
N TRP A 1031 -3.97 -0.39 4.75
CA TRP A 1031 -3.38 -0.66 3.42
C TRP A 1031 -2.59 -1.96 3.38
N ARG A 1032 -2.53 -2.58 2.19
CA ARG A 1032 -2.11 -3.98 2.05
C ARG A 1032 -0.85 -4.16 1.20
N ILE A 1033 -0.15 -5.26 1.48
CA ILE A 1033 1.05 -5.78 0.79
C ILE A 1033 2.32 -4.94 1.00
N TYR A 1034 2.31 -3.66 0.61
CA TYR A 1034 3.52 -2.83 0.58
C TYR A 1034 3.88 -2.30 1.97
N SER A 1035 4.83 -2.96 2.61
CA SER A 1035 5.38 -2.58 3.91
C SER A 1035 6.66 -3.36 4.19
N SER A 1036 7.50 -2.84 5.10
CA SER A 1036 8.59 -3.61 5.70
C SER A 1036 8.10 -4.73 6.65
N GLY A 1037 6.85 -4.64 7.12
CA GLY A 1037 6.27 -5.57 8.10
C GLY A 1037 6.35 -7.05 7.75
N PRO A 1038 5.99 -7.51 6.53
CA PRO A 1038 6.06 -8.92 6.14
C PRO A 1038 7.46 -9.53 6.29
N GLY A 1039 8.49 -8.81 5.85
CA GLY A 1039 9.88 -9.25 5.98
C GLY A 1039 10.37 -9.24 7.43
N LEU A 1040 9.90 -8.26 8.22
CA LEU A 1040 10.16 -8.21 9.65
C LEU A 1040 9.53 -9.39 10.40
N VAL A 1041 8.30 -9.80 10.07
CA VAL A 1041 7.67 -11.00 10.68
C VAL A 1041 8.54 -12.24 10.45
N LEU A 1042 9.03 -12.45 9.23
CA LEU A 1042 9.89 -13.60 8.91
C LEU A 1042 11.18 -13.59 9.73
N ARG A 1043 11.81 -12.42 9.87
CA ARG A 1043 12.99 -12.25 10.72
C ARG A 1043 12.68 -12.53 12.19
N LEU A 1044 11.59 -11.97 12.72
CA LEU A 1044 11.20 -12.19 14.12
C LEU A 1044 10.86 -13.67 14.39
N VAL A 1045 10.21 -14.36 13.46
CA VAL A 1045 9.97 -15.80 13.62
C VAL A 1045 11.29 -16.57 13.67
N THR A 1046 12.20 -16.33 12.74
CA THR A 1046 13.44 -17.10 12.61
C THR A 1046 14.51 -16.75 13.65
N GLU A 1047 14.81 -15.47 13.85
CA GLU A 1047 15.90 -15.00 14.70
C GLU A 1047 15.48 -14.71 16.15
N VAL A 1048 14.19 -14.48 16.42
CA VAL A 1048 13.71 -13.99 17.72
C VAL A 1048 12.84 -15.01 18.46
N LEU A 1049 11.77 -15.52 17.84
CA LEU A 1049 10.92 -16.58 18.41
C LEU A 1049 11.67 -17.91 18.45
N LEU A 1050 12.16 -18.36 17.29
CA LEU A 1050 12.90 -19.62 17.15
C LEU A 1050 14.40 -19.46 17.51
N GLY A 1051 14.91 -18.23 17.49
CA GLY A 1051 16.16 -17.86 18.13
C GLY A 1051 17.44 -18.22 17.38
N PHE A 1052 17.40 -18.47 16.06
CA PHE A 1052 18.60 -18.83 15.30
C PHE A 1052 19.25 -17.61 14.63
N ARG A 1053 20.48 -17.27 15.02
CA ARG A 1053 21.24 -16.16 14.40
C ARG A 1053 22.64 -16.61 14.01
N THR A 1054 23.06 -16.29 12.80
CA THR A 1054 24.43 -16.62 12.33
C THR A 1054 25.43 -15.54 12.76
N ARG A 1055 26.60 -15.95 13.24
CA ARG A 1055 27.70 -15.09 13.70
C ARG A 1055 29.05 -15.67 13.26
N GLY A 1056 29.38 -15.49 11.99
CA GLY A 1056 30.55 -16.11 11.35
C GLY A 1056 30.52 -17.64 11.49
N GLU A 1057 31.51 -18.19 12.19
CA GLU A 1057 31.67 -19.63 12.41
C GLU A 1057 30.76 -20.21 13.52
N HIS A 1058 29.93 -19.37 14.15
CA HIS A 1058 29.00 -19.78 15.20
C HIS A 1058 27.55 -19.51 14.82
N ILE A 1059 26.65 -20.28 15.41
CA ILE A 1059 25.21 -20.02 15.39
C ILE A 1059 24.78 -19.81 16.84
N GLU A 1060 24.17 -18.65 17.09
CA GLU A 1060 23.44 -18.39 18.32
C GLU A 1060 22.09 -19.07 18.26
N VAL A 1061 21.72 -19.75 19.34
CA VAL A 1061 20.45 -20.42 19.56
C VAL A 1061 19.86 -19.88 20.86
N ASP A 1062 18.88 -18.98 20.74
CA ASP A 1062 18.26 -18.24 21.83
C ASP A 1062 16.73 -18.14 21.68
N PRO A 1063 16.02 -19.29 21.63
CA PRO A 1063 14.57 -19.29 21.46
C PRO A 1063 13.84 -18.69 22.67
N VAL A 1064 12.71 -18.05 22.39
CA VAL A 1064 11.82 -17.49 23.41
C VAL A 1064 10.40 -18.00 23.13
N LEU A 1065 10.03 -19.08 23.79
CA LEU A 1065 8.82 -19.83 23.48
C LEU A 1065 7.82 -19.76 24.65
N PRO A 1066 6.51 -19.97 24.40
CA PRO A 1066 5.56 -20.12 25.48
C PRO A 1066 6.02 -21.22 26.46
N PRO A 1067 5.98 -20.98 27.78
CA PRO A 1067 6.40 -21.97 28.78
C PRO A 1067 5.68 -23.33 28.62
N GLY A 1068 6.42 -24.43 28.72
CA GLY A 1068 5.87 -25.79 28.59
C GLY A 1068 5.37 -26.16 27.19
N SER A 1069 5.71 -25.39 26.15
CA SER A 1069 5.33 -25.67 24.77
C SER A 1069 6.24 -26.69 24.08
N GLU A 1070 5.65 -27.45 23.16
CA GLU A 1070 6.34 -28.37 22.26
C GLU A 1070 6.08 -27.93 20.83
N LEU A 1071 7.12 -27.42 20.17
CA LEU A 1071 7.02 -26.76 18.87
C LEU A 1071 7.94 -27.43 17.85
N VAL A 1072 7.48 -27.58 16.61
CA VAL A 1072 8.27 -28.08 15.48
C VAL A 1072 8.30 -27.02 14.41
N ALA A 1073 9.50 -26.63 13.99
CA ALA A 1073 9.71 -25.62 12.95
C ALA A 1073 10.54 -26.18 11.79
N HIS A 1074 10.22 -25.72 10.58
CA HIS A 1074 11.06 -25.86 9.39
C HIS A 1074 11.63 -24.49 9.09
N LEU A 1075 12.95 -24.38 8.94
CA LEU A 1075 13.63 -23.12 8.61
C LEU A 1075 15.05 -23.35 8.06
N PRO A 1076 15.63 -22.36 7.36
CA PRO A 1076 17.05 -22.36 7.03
C PRO A 1076 17.90 -22.16 8.29
N VAL A 1077 18.90 -23.01 8.51
CA VAL A 1077 19.90 -22.88 9.59
C VAL A 1077 21.29 -23.09 8.99
N GLY A 1078 22.16 -22.08 9.11
CA GLY A 1078 23.54 -22.15 8.62
C GLY A 1078 23.69 -22.44 7.12
N GLY A 1079 22.69 -22.08 6.31
CA GLY A 1079 22.65 -22.33 4.86
C GLY A 1079 22.06 -23.67 4.44
N ARG A 1080 21.51 -24.46 5.37
CA ARG A 1080 20.84 -25.74 5.08
C ARG A 1080 19.40 -25.74 5.59
N PRO A 1081 18.46 -26.46 4.95
CA PRO A 1081 17.15 -26.68 5.54
C PRO A 1081 17.28 -27.49 6.85
N ALA A 1082 16.48 -27.14 7.86
CA ALA A 1082 16.45 -27.85 9.13
C ALA A 1082 15.02 -28.11 9.60
N VAL A 1083 14.84 -29.22 10.32
CA VAL A 1083 13.66 -29.48 11.16
C VAL A 1083 14.10 -29.36 12.61
N VAL A 1084 13.56 -28.36 13.32
CA VAL A 1084 13.92 -28.08 14.70
C VAL A 1084 12.74 -28.45 15.60
N ARG A 1085 13.00 -29.29 16.60
CA ARG A 1085 12.04 -29.66 17.65
C ARG A 1085 12.42 -28.94 18.93
N PHE A 1086 11.51 -28.13 19.45
CA PHE A 1086 11.68 -27.41 20.70
C PHE A 1086 10.86 -28.05 21.80
N SER A 1087 11.53 -28.34 22.92
CA SER A 1087 10.88 -28.69 24.19
C SER A 1087 11.13 -27.54 25.16
N ALA A 1088 10.10 -26.72 25.37
CA ALA A 1088 10.20 -25.53 26.20
C ALA A 1088 9.98 -25.88 27.67
N GLY A 1089 10.93 -25.50 28.53
CA GLY A 1089 10.82 -25.70 29.97
C GLY A 1089 9.87 -24.72 30.65
N THR A 1090 10.00 -24.56 31.96
CA THR A 1090 9.09 -23.71 32.76
C THR A 1090 9.29 -22.21 32.55
N LEU A 1091 10.46 -21.81 32.04
CA LEU A 1091 10.75 -20.43 31.65
C LEU A 1091 10.46 -20.21 30.17
N GLY A 1092 10.57 -21.25 29.35
CA GLY A 1092 10.36 -21.17 27.90
C GLY A 1092 11.53 -20.57 27.12
N HIS A 1093 12.58 -20.14 27.81
CA HIS A 1093 13.80 -19.57 27.24
C HIS A 1093 15.04 -20.02 28.01
N GLY A 1094 16.23 -19.71 27.47
CA GLY A 1094 17.50 -20.14 28.02
C GLY A 1094 17.77 -21.61 27.71
N VAL A 1095 18.77 -21.87 26.85
CA VAL A 1095 19.02 -23.21 26.33
C VAL A 1095 19.77 -24.06 27.34
N ARG A 1096 19.26 -25.27 27.59
CA ARG A 1096 19.89 -26.29 28.43
C ARG A 1096 20.69 -27.29 27.62
N ARG A 1097 20.15 -27.68 26.47
CA ARG A 1097 20.66 -28.79 25.66
C ARG A 1097 20.30 -28.57 24.20
N ILE A 1098 21.25 -28.87 23.32
CA ILE A 1098 21.02 -28.97 21.88
C ILE A 1098 21.53 -30.32 21.42
N THR A 1099 20.72 -31.04 20.64
CA THR A 1099 21.15 -32.26 19.95
C THR A 1099 20.98 -32.15 18.45
N VAL A 1100 21.95 -32.70 17.70
CA VAL A 1100 21.88 -32.83 16.25
C VAL A 1100 21.96 -34.31 15.91
N SER A 1101 20.94 -34.84 15.23
CA SER A 1101 20.83 -36.27 14.92
C SER A 1101 21.09 -37.17 16.15
N GLY A 1102 20.63 -36.74 17.33
CA GLY A 1102 20.77 -37.46 18.60
C GLY A 1102 22.10 -37.28 19.34
N ARG A 1103 23.04 -36.45 18.87
CA ARG A 1103 24.31 -36.14 19.54
C ARG A 1103 24.27 -34.78 20.22
N ASP A 1104 24.74 -34.71 21.47
CA ASP A 1104 24.81 -33.46 22.24
C ASP A 1104 25.90 -32.52 21.71
N LEU A 1105 25.59 -31.22 21.64
CA LEU A 1105 26.56 -30.18 21.29
C LEU A 1105 27.17 -29.52 22.52
N GLU A 1106 28.41 -29.05 22.38
CA GLU A 1106 29.04 -28.15 23.35
C GLU A 1106 28.46 -26.75 23.23
N LEU A 1107 28.08 -26.15 24.36
CA LEU A 1107 27.33 -24.89 24.42
C LEU A 1107 28.17 -23.79 25.06
N THR A 1108 28.27 -22.64 24.41
CA THR A 1108 28.85 -21.43 24.99
C THR A 1108 27.73 -20.48 25.40
N ALA A 1109 27.67 -20.07 26.66
CA ALA A 1109 26.59 -19.19 27.14
C ALA A 1109 26.65 -17.80 26.47
N LEU A 1110 25.49 -17.28 26.06
CA LEU A 1110 25.33 -15.89 25.64
C LEU A 1110 25.06 -14.97 26.85
N THR A 1111 24.85 -13.68 26.59
CA THR A 1111 24.46 -12.69 27.60
C THR A 1111 23.11 -12.06 27.29
N ASN A 1112 22.31 -11.83 28.33
CA ASN A 1112 21.07 -11.07 28.27
C ASN A 1112 20.85 -10.42 29.65
N PRO A 1113 20.52 -9.11 29.72
CA PRO A 1113 20.37 -8.42 31.00
C PRO A 1113 19.05 -8.73 31.72
N TYR A 1114 18.00 -9.16 31.02
CA TYR A 1114 16.64 -9.28 31.53
C TYR A 1114 16.22 -10.71 31.86
N ARG A 1115 16.82 -11.70 31.19
CA ARG A 1115 16.44 -13.10 31.29
C ARG A 1115 17.63 -14.03 31.16
N ARG A 1116 17.38 -15.32 31.38
CA ARG A 1116 18.37 -16.33 31.05
C ARG A 1116 18.64 -16.36 29.53
N PRO A 1117 19.90 -16.20 29.11
CA PRO A 1117 20.26 -16.21 27.70
C PRO A 1117 20.35 -17.62 27.12
N GLY A 1118 20.25 -17.70 25.80
CA GLY A 1118 20.59 -18.88 25.01
C GLY A 1118 22.09 -19.15 24.95
N VAL A 1119 22.51 -19.82 23.87
CA VAL A 1119 23.88 -20.34 23.71
C VAL A 1119 24.38 -20.12 22.29
N ALA A 1120 25.69 -20.03 22.11
CA ALA A 1120 26.37 -20.16 20.83
C ALA A 1120 26.93 -21.57 20.67
N VAL A 1121 26.85 -22.11 19.45
CA VAL A 1121 27.43 -23.39 19.06
C VAL A 1121 28.24 -23.23 17.76
N PRO A 1122 29.25 -24.06 17.49
CA PRO A 1122 29.95 -24.05 16.20
C PRO A 1122 28.97 -24.36 15.05
N ARG A 1123 29.01 -23.55 13.99
CA ARG A 1123 28.13 -23.70 12.81
C ARG A 1123 28.26 -25.10 12.21
N ALA A 1124 29.49 -25.54 11.94
CA ALA A 1124 29.76 -26.86 11.35
C ALA A 1124 29.17 -28.02 12.16
N ALA A 1125 29.20 -27.92 13.50
CA ALA A 1125 28.63 -28.92 14.38
C ALA A 1125 27.09 -28.93 14.35
N LEU A 1126 26.46 -27.75 14.23
CA LEU A 1126 25.00 -27.62 14.18
C LEU A 1126 24.42 -28.12 12.84
N VAL A 1127 25.12 -27.88 11.73
CA VAL A 1127 24.65 -28.26 10.38
C VAL A 1127 25.13 -29.65 9.92
N GLY A 1128 25.79 -30.41 10.81
CA GLY A 1128 26.24 -31.78 10.54
C GLY A 1128 27.41 -31.90 9.57
N GLU A 1129 28.23 -30.86 9.41
CA GLU A 1129 29.47 -30.88 8.62
C GLU A 1129 30.61 -31.44 9.48
N HIS A 1130 30.67 -32.76 9.63
CA HIS A 1130 31.83 -33.43 10.21
C HIS A 1130 32.85 -33.76 9.11
N PRO A 1131 34.15 -33.49 9.29
CA PRO A 1131 35.17 -34.04 8.41
C PRO A 1131 35.19 -35.57 8.55
N HIS A 1132 34.70 -36.28 7.53
CA HIS A 1132 34.82 -37.73 7.45
C HIS A 1132 36.28 -38.09 7.17
N PRO A 1133 36.90 -39.08 7.84
CA PRO A 1133 38.29 -39.48 7.58
C PRO A 1133 38.55 -39.95 6.14
N ASP A 1134 37.51 -40.24 5.36
CA ASP A 1134 37.56 -40.74 3.98
C ASP A 1134 37.00 -39.75 2.92
N GLY A 1135 36.66 -38.52 3.29
CA GLY A 1135 36.37 -37.43 2.33
C GLY A 1135 35.07 -37.53 1.50
N GLN A 1136 34.10 -38.40 1.85
CA GLN A 1136 32.76 -38.36 1.24
C GLN A 1136 31.79 -37.47 2.05
N PRO A 1137 31.00 -36.60 1.42
CA PRO A 1137 29.94 -35.86 2.11
C PRO A 1137 28.78 -36.80 2.46
N ASP A 1138 28.32 -36.73 3.71
CA ASP A 1138 27.40 -37.71 4.34
C ASP A 1138 25.92 -37.53 3.91
N HIS A 1139 25.56 -36.37 3.34
CA HIS A 1139 24.15 -36.04 3.05
C HIS A 1139 23.95 -35.20 1.78
N SER A 1140 22.81 -35.40 1.11
CA SER A 1140 22.34 -34.51 0.04
C SER A 1140 22.12 -33.09 0.59
N PRO A 1141 22.54 -32.03 -0.12
CA PRO A 1141 22.36 -30.64 0.34
C PRO A 1141 20.89 -30.26 0.59
N ASP A 1142 19.94 -30.96 -0.04
CA ASP A 1142 18.50 -30.75 0.14
C ASP A 1142 17.88 -31.58 1.28
N GLN A 1143 18.62 -32.50 1.92
CA GLN A 1143 18.10 -33.26 3.06
C GLN A 1143 18.14 -32.39 4.33
N PRO A 1144 17.01 -32.22 5.04
CA PRO A 1144 16.97 -31.37 6.20
C PRO A 1144 17.72 -31.97 7.39
N VAL A 1145 18.42 -31.12 8.14
CA VAL A 1145 19.10 -31.49 9.39
C VAL A 1145 18.08 -31.57 10.53
N GLU A 1146 18.12 -32.62 11.35
CA GLU A 1146 17.27 -32.74 12.54
C GLU A 1146 17.96 -32.19 13.78
N ILE A 1147 17.38 -31.15 14.37
CA ILE A 1147 17.87 -30.47 15.57
C ILE A 1147 16.82 -30.57 16.67
N ALA A 1148 17.22 -30.87 17.91
CA ALA A 1148 16.36 -30.72 19.07
C ALA A 1148 16.96 -29.72 20.07
N VAL A 1149 16.13 -28.80 20.56
CA VAL A 1149 16.51 -27.75 21.50
C VAL A 1149 15.63 -27.86 22.75
N GLU A 1150 16.27 -27.97 23.91
CA GLU A 1150 15.58 -27.97 25.20
C GLU A 1150 15.89 -26.67 25.94
N THR A 1151 14.86 -25.95 26.38
CA THR A 1151 15.01 -24.74 27.22
C THR A 1151 14.72 -25.03 28.69
N HIS A 1152 14.98 -24.05 29.56
CA HIS A 1152 14.80 -24.15 31.01
C HIS A 1152 13.37 -23.91 31.49
#